data_AF-A0A0D0L6M6-F1
#
_entry.id   AF-A0A0D0L6M6-F1
#
_cell.length_a   1.000
_cell.length_b   1.000
_cell.length_c   1.000
_cell.angle_alpha   90.00
_cell.angle_beta   90.00
_cell.angle_gamma   90.00
#
_symmetry.space_group_name_H-M   'P 1'
#
loop_
_entity.id
_entity.type
_entity.pdbx_description
1 polymer ?
#
loop_
_entity_poly.entity_id
_entity_poly.type
_entity_poly.pdbx_seq_one_letter_code
_entity_poly.pdbx_strand_id
1 'polypeptide(L)'
;MALVHALHEQEILRGGPRIAVIGGGAAGVAAAAAALLASDGEVVLFEEADVLLKLQMGTDRRKLDPHIYNWPLGNSDDPVADLPVLGWNAGFSTDVREDVLRQFDELSNRTARLSLRKRHRVNAVDEVIGGGYQITALDIQANRQISEAFQIIILAFGFGLEATETVHGIGDKSYWDNAGIPGVEFRGRANPHYFVSGSGDGGLIDFVAAALANFDHAELIHTITNYPNRKDLERELLVIEAGARLDQAAGRSFDLFQLYTDRIAPLLEDNGLIEHIRRKLRPGVHMTLQTVDKSIFTLGSAILNRLAAFATIKACDTTAGHGFQHVACQTVSRVNGYVANAGEPAYRLDCEGQIIDADEVIIRRGTDRLTVRNPFVPLLGDYAQRHDAWRRRLGEEALVPVLSNDAQDFFRIKARQLHLGGSRRRIEIAAAAIPMSVHLSVDGAAIKWSGELGPERIAEAWHDGRGFVVTLSDGPTEIGPIAGAILRVAVHASHATVHANPLEWADPWTLLTTKSPHARGIVMPKLIGGNPGGAWQVRESTSSARLAGIVHRNLDSWILTQLGNHVSGFFVNEDDPGGHIGLEIAPDIRALMRETWRTWREAFMDDRDLLARFLRLLVSATDDDGDDVQVLVGPLKLPAIIGGTALALSIAAVWGETAPRGARPGNLLRRIADIERTGYGCAPDRILGKRPGTCASTHDWQTNFVLLALEGRFDLAKKAEEPFGVIEAGQPSLTDTSGAGPMMMWLTHELIQALSDGADAVRALLDTIEQQHFALLSTAIERRKEIS
;
A
#
# COMPACT_ATOMS: atom_id res chain seq x y z
N MET A 1 -19.20 -22.70 2.52
CA MET A 1 -19.64 -22.39 3.90
C MET A 1 -21.12 -22.06 3.99
N ALA A 2 -21.64 -21.10 3.23
CA ALA A 2 -23.07 -20.74 3.23
C ALA A 2 -24.01 -21.94 3.02
N LEU A 3 -23.70 -22.83 2.07
CA LEU A 3 -24.43 -24.09 1.86
C LEU A 3 -24.53 -24.94 3.14
N VAL A 4 -23.40 -25.16 3.83
CA VAL A 4 -23.36 -26.00 5.02
C VAL A 4 -24.12 -25.36 6.19
N HIS A 5 -24.06 -24.04 6.33
CA HIS A 5 -24.89 -23.33 7.30
C HIS A 5 -26.38 -23.53 7.00
N ALA A 6 -26.80 -23.41 5.74
CA ALA A 6 -28.18 -23.68 5.36
C ALA A 6 -28.59 -25.14 5.66
N LEU A 7 -27.72 -26.12 5.42
CA LEU A 7 -27.99 -27.52 5.79
C LEU A 7 -28.13 -27.72 7.31
N HIS A 8 -27.37 -26.97 8.11
CA HIS A 8 -27.49 -26.96 9.57
C HIS A 8 -28.85 -26.41 10.01
N GLU A 9 -29.22 -25.22 9.50
CA GLU A 9 -30.49 -24.55 9.81
C GLU A 9 -31.72 -25.36 9.39
N GLN A 10 -31.61 -26.15 8.33
CA GLN A 10 -32.66 -27.07 7.88
C GLN A 10 -32.67 -28.41 8.65
N GLU A 11 -31.87 -28.55 9.70
CA GLU A 11 -31.68 -29.77 10.49
C GLU A 11 -31.20 -31.00 9.69
N ILE A 12 -30.72 -30.82 8.46
CA ILE A 12 -30.25 -31.93 7.60
C ILE A 12 -28.96 -32.55 8.16
N LEU A 13 -28.15 -31.76 8.87
CA LEU A 13 -26.92 -32.23 9.53
C LEU A 13 -27.17 -32.90 10.89
N ARG A 14 -28.44 -32.95 11.36
CA ARG A 14 -28.82 -33.55 12.64
C ARG A 14 -28.63 -35.07 12.60
N GLY A 15 -28.17 -35.65 13.69
CA GLY A 15 -27.92 -37.09 13.79
C GLY A 15 -26.56 -37.55 13.22
N GLY A 16 -25.71 -36.61 12.79
CA GLY A 16 -24.34 -36.91 12.36
C GLY A 16 -24.25 -37.74 11.07
N PRO A 17 -24.85 -37.27 9.94
CA PRO A 17 -24.77 -37.98 8.67
C PRO A 17 -23.31 -38.11 8.19
N ARG A 18 -23.02 -39.18 7.47
CA ARG A 18 -21.76 -39.35 6.76
C ARG A 18 -21.77 -38.52 5.49
N ILE A 19 -20.83 -37.57 5.38
CA ILE A 19 -20.79 -36.55 4.33
C ILE A 19 -19.58 -36.81 3.44
N ALA A 20 -19.80 -36.96 2.14
CA ALA A 20 -18.71 -36.94 1.16
C ALA A 20 -18.56 -35.56 0.55
N VAL A 21 -17.32 -35.10 0.42
CA VAL A 21 -16.94 -33.90 -0.32
C VAL A 21 -16.06 -34.32 -1.48
N ILE A 22 -16.47 -34.03 -2.70
CA ILE A 22 -15.75 -34.46 -3.92
C ILE A 22 -15.03 -33.26 -4.53
N GLY A 23 -13.70 -33.28 -4.50
CA GLY A 23 -12.80 -32.20 -4.91
C GLY A 23 -12.10 -31.57 -3.70
N GLY A 24 -10.78 -31.46 -3.76
CA GLY A 24 -9.88 -30.86 -2.76
C GLY A 24 -9.36 -29.47 -3.15
N GLY A 25 -10.07 -28.78 -4.05
CA GLY A 25 -9.90 -27.35 -4.31
C GLY A 25 -10.52 -26.48 -3.20
N ALA A 26 -10.47 -25.15 -3.38
CA ALA A 26 -10.90 -24.19 -2.34
C ALA A 26 -12.34 -24.40 -1.85
N ALA A 27 -13.27 -24.67 -2.79
CA ALA A 27 -14.66 -24.96 -2.44
C ALA A 27 -14.81 -26.23 -1.60
N GLY A 28 -14.05 -27.28 -1.90
CA GLY A 28 -14.10 -28.56 -1.22
C GLY A 28 -13.47 -28.52 0.16
N VAL A 29 -12.29 -27.90 0.28
CA VAL A 29 -11.64 -27.65 1.58
C VAL A 29 -12.57 -26.82 2.49
N ALA A 30 -13.18 -25.75 1.96
CA ALA A 30 -14.12 -24.94 2.72
C ALA A 30 -15.42 -25.66 3.08
N ALA A 31 -15.93 -26.54 2.22
CA ALA A 31 -17.10 -27.36 2.50
C ALA A 31 -16.81 -28.40 3.59
N ALA A 32 -15.68 -29.11 3.51
CA ALA A 32 -15.26 -30.08 4.50
C ALA A 32 -15.02 -29.41 5.87
N ALA A 33 -14.31 -28.28 5.90
CA ALA A 33 -14.09 -27.54 7.13
C ALA A 33 -15.41 -27.08 7.79
N ALA A 34 -16.33 -26.52 6.99
CA ALA A 34 -17.63 -26.12 7.47
C ALA A 34 -18.46 -27.32 7.97
N ALA A 35 -18.42 -28.46 7.28
CA ALA A 35 -19.16 -29.66 7.67
C ALA A 35 -18.64 -30.24 9.00
N LEU A 36 -17.32 -30.25 9.20
CA LEU A 36 -16.69 -30.64 10.47
C LEU A 36 -17.12 -29.76 11.65
N LEU A 37 -17.29 -28.45 11.41
CA LEU A 37 -17.73 -27.50 12.42
C LEU A 37 -19.24 -27.58 12.71
N ALA A 38 -20.06 -27.88 11.69
CA ALA A 38 -21.52 -27.80 11.76
C ALA A 38 -22.23 -29.13 12.07
N SER A 39 -21.52 -30.26 11.96
CA SER A 39 -22.06 -31.61 12.18
C SER A 39 -21.13 -32.44 13.06
N ASP A 40 -21.68 -33.43 13.75
CA ASP A 40 -20.93 -34.47 14.48
C ASP A 40 -20.65 -35.72 13.62
N GLY A 41 -21.08 -35.71 12.35
CA GLY A 41 -20.87 -36.81 11.42
C GLY A 41 -19.43 -36.95 10.92
N GLU A 42 -19.14 -38.08 10.27
CA GLU A 42 -17.88 -38.31 9.55
C GLU A 42 -17.90 -37.55 8.21
N VAL A 43 -16.80 -36.87 7.90
CA VAL A 43 -16.57 -36.16 6.64
C VAL A 43 -15.45 -36.85 5.87
N VAL A 44 -15.71 -37.23 4.62
CA VAL A 44 -14.72 -37.84 3.74
C VAL A 44 -14.49 -36.93 2.54
N LEU A 45 -13.27 -36.43 2.37
CA LEU A 45 -12.88 -35.59 1.24
C LEU A 45 -12.11 -36.42 0.21
N PHE A 46 -12.62 -36.48 -1.02
CA PHE A 46 -11.97 -37.13 -2.17
C PHE A 46 -11.25 -36.11 -3.04
N GLU A 47 -9.98 -36.36 -3.34
CA GLU A 47 -9.14 -35.55 -4.23
C GLU A 47 -8.33 -36.47 -5.15
N GLU A 48 -8.37 -36.20 -6.45
CA GLU A 48 -7.62 -36.96 -7.46
C GLU A 48 -6.12 -36.67 -7.37
N ALA A 49 -5.75 -35.44 -7.06
CA ALA A 49 -4.39 -35.05 -6.77
C ALA A 49 -3.87 -35.67 -5.46
N ASP A 50 -2.55 -35.63 -5.32
CA ASP A 50 -1.84 -36.05 -4.12
C ASP A 50 -1.73 -34.99 -3.02
N VAL A 51 -2.09 -33.77 -3.38
CA VAL A 51 -2.11 -32.58 -2.54
C VAL A 51 -3.40 -31.81 -2.75
N LEU A 52 -3.86 -31.12 -1.71
CA LEU A 52 -5.01 -30.21 -1.78
C LEU A 52 -4.59 -28.90 -2.45
N LEU A 53 -5.57 -28.19 -3.03
CA LEU A 53 -5.37 -26.90 -3.72
C LEU A 53 -4.26 -26.94 -4.78
N LYS A 54 -4.17 -28.04 -5.55
CA LYS A 54 -3.07 -28.28 -6.50
C LYS A 54 -2.89 -27.17 -7.55
N LEU A 55 -3.99 -26.57 -8.02
CA LEU A 55 -3.95 -25.52 -9.06
C LEU A 55 -3.21 -24.26 -8.60
N GLN A 56 -3.31 -23.91 -7.32
CA GLN A 56 -2.67 -22.72 -6.74
C GLN A 56 -1.17 -22.93 -6.44
N MET A 57 -0.56 -24.03 -6.91
CA MET A 57 0.90 -24.27 -6.79
C MET A 57 1.70 -23.84 -8.01
N GLY A 58 1.05 -23.68 -9.17
CA GLY A 58 1.74 -23.61 -10.47
C GLY A 58 2.24 -22.23 -10.88
N THR A 59 1.94 -21.18 -10.11
CA THR A 59 2.28 -19.81 -10.51
C THR A 59 2.61 -18.88 -9.34
N ASP A 60 3.76 -18.22 -9.46
CA ASP A 60 4.20 -17.10 -8.62
C ASP A 60 3.86 -15.74 -9.25
N ARG A 61 3.36 -15.72 -10.50
CA ARG A 61 2.99 -14.49 -11.21
C ARG A 61 1.54 -14.06 -11.00
N ARG A 62 0.69 -14.95 -10.48
CA ARG A 62 -0.72 -14.63 -10.20
C ARG A 62 -0.89 -14.29 -8.73
N LYS A 63 -1.11 -13.00 -8.47
CA LYS A 63 -1.64 -12.53 -7.19
C LYS A 63 -3.15 -12.78 -7.12
N LEU A 64 -3.59 -13.39 -6.03
CA LEU A 64 -5.00 -13.55 -5.68
C LEU A 64 -5.37 -12.47 -4.69
N ASP A 65 -6.57 -11.92 -4.84
CA ASP A 65 -7.14 -10.93 -3.94
C ASP A 65 -8.59 -11.30 -3.67
N PRO A 66 -9.04 -11.25 -2.41
CA PRO A 66 -10.36 -11.75 -2.02
C PRO A 66 -11.51 -10.92 -2.56
N HIS A 67 -11.29 -9.64 -2.85
CA HIS A 67 -12.36 -8.68 -3.12
C HIS A 67 -12.15 -7.87 -4.40
N ILE A 68 -10.99 -8.00 -5.06
CA ILE A 68 -10.63 -7.16 -6.20
C ILE A 68 -11.60 -7.23 -7.38
N TYR A 69 -12.23 -8.38 -7.61
CA TYR A 69 -13.22 -8.52 -8.69
C TYR A 69 -14.52 -7.73 -8.43
N ASN A 70 -14.75 -7.28 -7.20
CA ASN A 70 -15.86 -6.40 -6.83
C ASN A 70 -15.54 -4.91 -7.10
N TRP A 71 -14.30 -4.55 -7.44
CA TRP A 71 -13.96 -3.17 -7.76
C TRP A 71 -14.84 -2.67 -8.92
N PRO A 72 -15.45 -1.47 -8.84
CA PRO A 72 -15.16 -0.37 -7.90
C PRO A 72 -16.12 -0.25 -6.70
N LEU A 73 -16.76 -1.35 -6.26
CA LEU A 73 -17.58 -1.32 -5.05
C LEU A 73 -16.73 -1.06 -3.80
N GLY A 74 -17.35 -0.47 -2.76
CA GLY A 74 -16.65 -0.16 -1.50
C GLY A 74 -16.05 -1.40 -0.84
N ASN A 75 -14.90 -1.22 -0.17
CA ASN A 75 -14.11 -2.28 0.48
C ASN A 75 -13.56 -3.36 -0.47
N SER A 76 -13.58 -3.13 -1.78
CA SER A 76 -12.97 -4.04 -2.77
C SER A 76 -11.44 -4.10 -2.69
N ASP A 77 -10.83 -3.17 -1.96
CA ASP A 77 -9.41 -3.05 -1.67
C ASP A 77 -8.99 -3.66 -0.32
N ASP A 78 -9.92 -4.23 0.46
CA ASP A 78 -9.56 -4.94 1.69
C ASP A 78 -8.76 -6.20 1.32
N PRO A 79 -7.48 -6.30 1.73
CA PRO A 79 -6.64 -7.42 1.34
C PRO A 79 -7.01 -8.71 2.08
N VAL A 80 -7.95 -8.70 3.03
CA VAL A 80 -8.29 -9.88 3.84
C VAL A 80 -9.63 -10.48 3.41
N ALA A 81 -9.66 -11.79 3.20
CA ALA A 81 -10.90 -12.51 2.84
C ALA A 81 -12.02 -12.50 3.90
N ASP A 82 -11.73 -12.06 5.13
CA ASP A 82 -12.62 -12.01 6.30
C ASP A 82 -13.45 -13.27 6.59
N LEU A 83 -12.91 -14.45 6.29
CA LEU A 83 -13.59 -15.72 6.56
C LEU A 83 -13.49 -16.12 8.05
N PRO A 84 -14.55 -16.74 8.62
CA PRO A 84 -14.56 -17.15 10.03
C PRO A 84 -13.59 -18.29 10.34
N VAL A 85 -13.25 -19.12 9.34
CA VAL A 85 -12.15 -20.09 9.31
C VAL A 85 -11.60 -20.13 7.89
N LEU A 86 -10.37 -20.65 7.71
CA LEU A 86 -9.66 -20.68 6.43
C LEU A 86 -9.42 -19.28 5.85
N GLY A 87 -9.24 -18.28 6.71
CA GLY A 87 -8.96 -16.90 6.28
C GLY A 87 -7.58 -16.78 5.66
N TRP A 88 -7.44 -15.92 4.64
CA TRP A 88 -6.20 -15.68 3.89
C TRP A 88 -6.10 -14.21 3.49
N ASN A 89 -4.89 -13.76 3.18
CA ASN A 89 -4.58 -12.41 2.74
C ASN A 89 -4.24 -12.38 1.24
N ALA A 90 -4.55 -11.26 0.57
CA ALA A 90 -4.17 -11.02 -0.81
C ALA A 90 -2.66 -11.19 -0.98
N GLY A 91 -2.25 -12.00 -1.94
CA GLY A 91 -0.88 -12.48 -2.04
C GLY A 91 -0.71 -13.43 -3.23
N PHE A 92 0.49 -14.00 -3.38
CA PHE A 92 0.70 -14.96 -4.45
C PHE A 92 -0.18 -16.19 -4.24
N SER A 93 -0.55 -16.87 -5.33
CA SER A 93 -1.44 -18.03 -5.25
C SER A 93 -0.92 -19.12 -4.30
N THR A 94 0.41 -19.26 -4.19
CA THR A 94 1.10 -20.14 -3.25
C THR A 94 0.88 -19.73 -1.80
N ASP A 95 0.99 -18.45 -1.48
CA ASP A 95 0.84 -17.92 -0.11
C ASP A 95 -0.60 -18.09 0.37
N VAL A 96 -1.57 -17.78 -0.51
CA VAL A 96 -2.99 -17.98 -0.24
C VAL A 96 -3.29 -19.45 0.03
N ARG A 97 -2.71 -20.35 -0.77
CA ARG A 97 -2.84 -21.80 -0.55
C ARG A 97 -2.28 -22.20 0.82
N GLU A 98 -1.10 -21.72 1.19
CA GLU A 98 -0.48 -22.03 2.49
C GLU A 98 -1.33 -21.54 3.66
N ASP A 99 -1.85 -20.32 3.59
CA ASP A 99 -2.73 -19.76 4.62
C ASP A 99 -3.99 -20.61 4.83
N VAL A 100 -4.63 -21.05 3.74
CA VAL A 100 -5.83 -21.89 3.78
C VAL A 100 -5.50 -23.29 4.32
N LEU A 101 -4.45 -23.93 3.82
CA LEU A 101 -4.09 -25.29 4.25
C LEU A 101 -3.66 -25.34 5.71
N ARG A 102 -2.92 -24.34 6.19
CA ARG A 102 -2.51 -24.27 7.59
C ARG A 102 -3.72 -24.32 8.54
N GLN A 103 -4.75 -23.51 8.28
CA GLN A 103 -5.96 -23.53 9.10
C GLN A 103 -6.79 -24.80 8.91
N PHE A 104 -6.80 -25.37 7.70
CA PHE A 104 -7.46 -26.64 7.45
C PHE A 104 -6.78 -27.79 8.20
N ASP A 105 -5.46 -27.83 8.24
CA ASP A 105 -4.67 -28.82 8.96
C ASP A 105 -4.82 -28.66 10.47
N GLU A 106 -4.87 -27.43 10.99
CA GLU A 106 -5.19 -27.16 12.40
C GLU A 106 -6.57 -27.73 12.79
N LEU A 107 -7.58 -27.56 11.95
CA LEU A 107 -8.91 -28.16 12.14
C LEU A 107 -8.86 -29.68 12.04
N SER A 108 -8.20 -30.21 11.02
CA SER A 108 -8.06 -31.65 10.77
C SER A 108 -7.40 -32.37 11.95
N ASN A 109 -6.35 -31.78 12.52
CA ASN A 109 -5.63 -32.36 13.67
C ASN A 109 -6.44 -32.36 14.97
N ARG A 110 -7.51 -31.58 15.06
CA ARG A 110 -8.40 -31.48 16.23
C ARG A 110 -9.62 -32.40 16.15
N THR A 111 -9.79 -33.12 15.04
CA THR A 111 -10.95 -33.99 14.83
C THR A 111 -10.56 -35.31 14.18
N ALA A 112 -10.98 -36.42 14.78
CA ALA A 112 -10.82 -37.74 14.17
C ALA A 112 -11.90 -38.04 13.10
N ARG A 113 -12.82 -37.10 12.85
CA ARG A 113 -13.99 -37.29 11.97
C ARG A 113 -13.72 -36.97 10.50
N LEU A 114 -12.49 -36.58 10.16
CA LEU A 114 -12.09 -36.28 8.79
C LEU A 114 -11.25 -37.42 8.21
N SER A 115 -11.71 -37.96 7.08
CA SER A 115 -10.93 -38.89 6.25
C SER A 115 -10.53 -38.21 4.95
N LEU A 116 -9.23 -38.04 4.72
CA LEU A 116 -8.70 -37.48 3.47
C LEU A 116 -8.32 -38.61 2.49
N ARG A 117 -9.01 -38.69 1.37
CA ARG A 117 -8.78 -39.63 0.26
C ARG A 117 -8.09 -38.91 -0.89
N LYS A 118 -6.78 -38.66 -0.74
CA LYS A 118 -5.93 -38.10 -1.80
C LYS A 118 -5.53 -39.19 -2.79
N ARG A 119 -5.26 -38.86 -4.06
CA ARG A 119 -5.06 -39.83 -5.15
C ARG A 119 -6.28 -40.73 -5.39
N HIS A 120 -7.48 -40.22 -5.12
CA HIS A 120 -8.72 -40.94 -5.34
C HIS A 120 -9.60 -40.20 -6.35
N ARG A 121 -9.80 -40.78 -7.53
CA ARG A 121 -10.69 -40.24 -8.56
C ARG A 121 -12.08 -40.82 -8.43
N VAL A 122 -13.09 -39.98 -8.21
CA VAL A 122 -14.48 -40.42 -8.21
C VAL A 122 -14.93 -40.63 -9.66
N ASN A 123 -15.40 -41.84 -9.97
CA ASN A 123 -15.80 -42.23 -11.33
C ASN A 123 -17.32 -42.30 -11.50
N ALA A 124 -18.08 -42.51 -10.42
CA ALA A 124 -19.54 -42.55 -10.45
C ALA A 124 -20.13 -42.23 -9.08
N VAL A 125 -21.36 -41.70 -9.09
CA VAL A 125 -22.19 -41.49 -7.91
C VAL A 125 -23.62 -41.89 -8.23
N ASP A 126 -24.15 -42.83 -7.46
CA ASP A 126 -25.48 -43.41 -7.67
C ASP A 126 -26.36 -43.17 -6.43
N GLU A 127 -27.63 -42.85 -6.63
CA GLU A 127 -28.61 -42.79 -5.55
C GLU A 127 -28.97 -44.21 -5.08
N VAL A 128 -29.06 -44.41 -3.76
CA VAL A 128 -29.39 -45.70 -3.17
C VAL A 128 -30.89 -45.80 -2.89
N ILE A 129 -31.49 -46.94 -3.19
CA ILE A 129 -32.89 -47.23 -2.87
C ILE A 129 -33.09 -47.16 -1.35
N GLY A 130 -33.93 -46.22 -0.89
CA GLY A 130 -34.13 -45.95 0.54
C GLY A 130 -33.43 -44.68 1.06
N GLY A 131 -32.69 -43.97 0.20
CA GLY A 131 -32.06 -42.68 0.49
C GLY A 131 -30.54 -42.77 0.64
N GLY A 132 -29.87 -41.64 0.41
CA GLY A 132 -28.41 -41.55 0.40
C GLY A 132 -27.81 -41.93 -0.96
N TYR A 133 -26.49 -42.09 -0.97
CA TYR A 133 -25.69 -42.17 -2.17
C TYR A 133 -24.55 -43.18 -2.02
N GLN A 134 -24.24 -43.88 -3.11
CA GLN A 134 -23.07 -44.73 -3.25
C GLN A 134 -22.03 -44.02 -4.11
N ILE A 135 -20.82 -43.82 -3.59
CA ILE A 135 -19.69 -43.28 -4.36
C ILE A 135 -18.81 -44.42 -4.80
N THR A 136 -18.43 -44.40 -6.07
CA THR A 136 -17.44 -45.31 -6.64
C THR A 136 -16.20 -44.53 -7.07
N ALA A 137 -15.05 -44.84 -6.47
CA ALA A 137 -13.79 -44.13 -6.71
C ALA A 137 -12.64 -45.10 -7.04
N LEU A 138 -11.67 -44.65 -7.82
CA LEU A 138 -10.40 -45.33 -8.08
C LEU A 138 -9.33 -44.77 -7.15
N ASP A 139 -8.78 -45.60 -6.27
CA ASP A 139 -7.50 -45.35 -5.62
C ASP A 139 -6.40 -45.52 -6.68
N ILE A 140 -5.83 -44.39 -7.11
CA ILE A 140 -4.85 -44.33 -8.20
C ILE A 140 -3.53 -45.00 -7.78
N GLN A 141 -3.17 -44.90 -6.49
CA GLN A 141 -1.92 -45.46 -5.99
C GLN A 141 -2.00 -46.98 -5.84
N ALA A 142 -3.12 -47.48 -5.30
CA ALA A 142 -3.36 -48.92 -5.17
C ALA A 142 -3.89 -49.57 -6.47
N ASN A 143 -4.22 -48.76 -7.48
CA ASN A 143 -4.92 -49.16 -8.69
C ASN A 143 -6.16 -50.02 -8.39
N ARG A 144 -6.96 -49.59 -7.41
CA ARG A 144 -8.09 -50.36 -6.87
C ARG A 144 -9.35 -49.50 -6.82
N GLN A 145 -10.45 -50.08 -7.27
CA GLN A 145 -11.76 -49.47 -7.12
C GLN A 145 -12.29 -49.66 -5.69
N ILE A 146 -12.81 -48.59 -5.11
CA ILE A 146 -13.47 -48.58 -3.81
C ILE A 146 -14.91 -48.09 -3.98
N SER A 147 -15.79 -48.56 -3.10
CA SER A 147 -17.18 -48.14 -3.08
C SER A 147 -17.61 -47.88 -1.64
N GLU A 148 -18.17 -46.71 -1.39
CA GLU A 148 -18.53 -46.24 -0.04
C GLU A 148 -19.89 -45.52 -0.06
N ALA A 149 -20.70 -45.75 0.98
CA ALA A 149 -22.03 -45.14 1.11
C ALA A 149 -21.99 -43.86 1.96
N PHE A 150 -22.83 -42.88 1.61
CA PHE A 150 -22.94 -41.57 2.24
C PHE A 150 -24.39 -41.10 2.29
N GLN A 151 -24.75 -40.32 3.31
CA GLN A 151 -26.09 -39.71 3.37
C GLN A 151 -26.14 -38.39 2.60
N ILE A 152 -25.01 -37.67 2.53
CA ILE A 152 -24.91 -36.36 1.88
C ILE A 152 -23.68 -36.36 0.99
N ILE A 153 -23.81 -35.81 -0.22
CA ILE A 153 -22.69 -35.55 -1.13
C ILE A 153 -22.64 -34.06 -1.46
N ILE A 154 -21.44 -33.48 -1.32
CA ILE A 154 -21.13 -32.12 -1.74
C ILE A 154 -20.19 -32.19 -2.94
N LEU A 155 -20.69 -31.77 -4.09
CA LEU A 155 -19.94 -31.69 -5.34
C LEU A 155 -19.11 -30.39 -5.36
N ALA A 156 -17.80 -30.51 -5.22
CA ALA A 156 -16.85 -29.40 -5.15
C ALA A 156 -15.66 -29.60 -6.11
N PHE A 157 -15.88 -30.34 -7.21
CA PHE A 157 -14.87 -30.71 -8.22
C PHE A 157 -14.44 -29.55 -9.13
N GLY A 158 -14.97 -28.34 -8.91
CA GLY A 158 -14.61 -27.14 -9.67
C GLY A 158 -15.10 -27.18 -11.12
N PHE A 159 -14.41 -26.44 -11.98
CA PHE A 159 -14.75 -26.34 -13.41
C PHE A 159 -13.76 -27.09 -14.32
N GLY A 160 -12.74 -27.73 -13.75
CA GLY A 160 -11.66 -28.38 -14.51
C GLY A 160 -10.55 -27.43 -14.92
N LEU A 161 -9.55 -27.98 -15.62
CA LEU A 161 -8.54 -27.24 -16.35
C LEU A 161 -9.08 -26.81 -17.73
N GLU A 162 -8.37 -25.90 -18.39
CA GLU A 162 -8.60 -25.57 -19.79
C GLU A 162 -8.55 -26.84 -20.66
N ALA A 163 -9.47 -26.93 -21.62
CA ALA A 163 -9.41 -28.01 -22.61
C ALA A 163 -8.09 -27.91 -23.38
N THR A 164 -7.47 -29.04 -23.70
CA THR A 164 -6.23 -29.07 -24.49
C THR A 164 -6.55 -29.03 -25.97
N GLU A 165 -5.77 -28.29 -26.75
CA GLU A 165 -5.87 -28.23 -28.21
C GLU A 165 -7.23 -27.74 -28.72
N THR A 166 -7.84 -26.77 -28.01
CA THR A 166 -9.07 -26.10 -28.51
C THR A 166 -8.87 -25.43 -29.86
N VAL A 167 -7.62 -25.16 -30.23
CA VAL A 167 -7.17 -24.96 -31.61
C VAL A 167 -6.14 -26.05 -31.93
N HIS A 168 -6.48 -26.93 -32.87
CA HIS A 168 -5.66 -28.10 -33.20
C HIS A 168 -4.19 -27.72 -33.50
N GLY A 169 -3.26 -28.39 -32.83
CA GLY A 169 -1.82 -28.15 -32.95
C GLY A 169 -1.31 -26.92 -32.20
N ILE A 170 -2.13 -26.21 -31.43
CA ILE A 170 -1.70 -25.16 -30.49
C ILE A 170 -1.90 -25.70 -29.08
N GLY A 171 -0.81 -25.74 -28.30
CA GLY A 171 -0.87 -26.16 -26.90
C GLY A 171 -1.49 -25.06 -26.05
N ASP A 172 -2.60 -25.39 -25.39
CA ASP A 172 -3.26 -24.48 -24.45
C ASP A 172 -2.48 -24.49 -23.11
N LYS A 173 -1.75 -23.40 -22.84
CA LYS A 173 -1.05 -23.24 -21.54
C LYS A 173 -2.08 -22.89 -20.47
N SER A 174 -2.06 -23.57 -19.32
CA SER A 174 -3.03 -23.30 -18.26
C SER A 174 -2.90 -21.87 -17.73
N TYR A 175 -4.02 -21.26 -17.32
CA TYR A 175 -4.02 -19.97 -16.61
C TYR A 175 -3.20 -20.01 -15.31
N TRP A 176 -3.12 -21.19 -14.68
CA TRP A 176 -2.42 -21.46 -13.43
C TRP A 176 -0.93 -21.80 -13.59
N ASP A 177 -0.38 -21.66 -14.81
CA ASP A 177 1.04 -21.89 -15.11
C ASP A 177 1.74 -20.57 -15.46
N ASN A 178 2.95 -20.37 -14.94
CA ASN A 178 3.85 -19.26 -15.27
C ASN A 178 4.17 -19.17 -16.78
N ALA A 179 4.17 -20.29 -17.50
CA ALA A 179 4.39 -20.32 -18.94
C ALA A 179 3.29 -19.60 -19.74
N GLY A 180 2.13 -19.35 -19.11
CA GLY A 180 0.98 -18.67 -19.71
C GLY A 180 1.14 -17.16 -19.89
N ILE A 181 2.17 -16.53 -19.29
CA ILE A 181 2.43 -15.08 -19.40
C ILE A 181 3.76 -14.83 -20.11
N PRO A 182 3.81 -14.02 -21.19
CA PRO A 182 5.07 -13.66 -21.86
C PRO A 182 6.07 -12.99 -20.89
N GLY A 183 7.35 -13.37 -20.98
CA GLY A 183 8.42 -12.80 -20.16
C GLY A 183 8.90 -11.42 -20.62
N VAL A 184 9.86 -10.84 -19.89
CA VAL A 184 10.43 -9.50 -20.16
C VAL A 184 11.05 -9.40 -21.56
N GLU A 185 11.82 -10.42 -21.96
CA GLU A 185 12.35 -10.54 -23.31
C GLU A 185 11.48 -11.50 -24.13
N PHE A 186 11.06 -11.09 -25.32
CA PHE A 186 10.33 -11.97 -26.24
C PHE A 186 11.18 -12.32 -27.45
N ARG A 187 12.02 -13.35 -27.30
CA ARG A 187 12.79 -14.01 -28.37
C ARG A 187 13.54 -13.03 -29.31
N GLY A 188 14.05 -11.91 -28.80
CA GLY A 188 14.74 -10.89 -29.60
C GLY A 188 13.90 -10.19 -30.67
N ARG A 189 12.56 -10.29 -30.63
CA ARG A 189 11.66 -9.61 -31.58
C ARG A 189 11.52 -8.14 -31.23
N ALA A 190 11.84 -7.26 -32.18
CA ALA A 190 11.69 -5.82 -32.01
C ALA A 190 10.22 -5.36 -31.95
N ASN A 191 9.34 -6.02 -32.72
CA ASN A 191 7.91 -5.69 -32.83
C ASN A 191 7.06 -6.98 -32.73
N PRO A 192 6.78 -7.50 -31.54
CA PRO A 192 6.12 -8.79 -31.39
C PRO A 192 4.61 -8.71 -31.64
N HIS A 193 4.06 -9.74 -32.28
CA HIS A 193 2.63 -9.91 -32.54
C HIS A 193 2.04 -10.99 -31.64
N TYR A 194 1.06 -10.62 -30.81
CA TYR A 194 0.35 -11.56 -29.95
C TYR A 194 -1.09 -11.76 -30.41
N PHE A 195 -1.54 -13.01 -30.42
CA PHE A 195 -2.94 -13.36 -30.63
C PHE A 195 -3.52 -13.92 -29.34
N VAL A 196 -4.57 -13.29 -28.81
CA VAL A 196 -5.26 -13.72 -27.60
C VAL A 196 -6.70 -14.08 -27.95
N SER A 197 -7.12 -15.31 -27.65
CA SER A 197 -8.49 -15.80 -27.89
C SER A 197 -9.27 -15.89 -26.59
N GLY A 198 -10.30 -15.06 -26.43
CA GLY A 198 -11.21 -15.06 -25.28
C GLY A 198 -11.32 -13.70 -24.58
N SER A 199 -12.55 -13.31 -24.22
CA SER A 199 -12.88 -12.04 -23.55
C SER A 199 -13.38 -12.18 -22.11
N GLY A 200 -13.16 -13.34 -21.48
CA GLY A 200 -13.32 -13.50 -20.03
C GLY A 200 -12.14 -12.92 -19.25
N ASP A 201 -12.20 -12.92 -17.92
CA ASP A 201 -11.17 -12.33 -17.06
C ASP A 201 -9.75 -12.83 -17.36
N GLY A 202 -9.58 -14.15 -17.52
CA GLY A 202 -8.28 -14.75 -17.87
C GLY A 202 -7.77 -14.32 -19.25
N GLY A 203 -8.66 -14.07 -20.21
CA GLY A 203 -8.30 -13.59 -21.55
C GLY A 203 -7.91 -12.11 -21.55
N LEU A 204 -8.70 -11.27 -20.88
CA LEU A 204 -8.44 -9.83 -20.79
C LEU A 204 -7.14 -9.54 -20.03
N ILE A 205 -6.87 -10.25 -18.91
CA ILE A 205 -5.64 -9.99 -18.17
C ILE A 205 -4.40 -10.49 -18.92
N ASP A 206 -4.49 -11.60 -19.66
CA ASP A 206 -3.37 -12.09 -20.45
C ASP A 206 -3.13 -11.25 -21.71
N PHE A 207 -4.18 -10.63 -22.26
CA PHE A 207 -4.06 -9.58 -23.25
C PHE A 207 -3.24 -8.40 -22.72
N VAL A 208 -3.58 -7.90 -21.53
CA VAL A 208 -2.81 -6.81 -20.89
C VAL A 208 -1.38 -7.25 -20.60
N ALA A 209 -1.19 -8.46 -20.06
CA ALA A 209 0.13 -8.97 -19.71
C ALA A 209 1.04 -9.13 -20.94
N ALA A 210 0.51 -9.56 -22.08
CA ALA A 210 1.26 -9.69 -23.33
C ALA A 210 1.67 -8.34 -23.93
N ALA A 211 0.84 -7.31 -23.76
CA ALA A 211 1.12 -5.95 -24.25
C ALA A 211 2.22 -5.24 -23.45
N LEU A 212 2.40 -5.57 -22.17
CA LEU A 212 3.34 -4.89 -21.28
C LEU A 212 4.74 -5.53 -21.30
N ALA A 213 5.79 -4.69 -21.17
CA ALA A 213 7.18 -5.15 -21.17
C ALA A 213 7.52 -5.92 -19.87
N ASN A 214 7.13 -5.35 -18.73
CA ASN A 214 7.33 -5.91 -17.40
C ASN A 214 5.98 -6.02 -16.69
N PHE A 215 5.22 -7.07 -16.98
CA PHE A 215 3.93 -7.27 -16.36
C PHE A 215 4.07 -7.71 -14.90
N ASP A 216 3.65 -6.84 -13.99
CA ASP A 216 3.36 -7.17 -12.60
C ASP A 216 1.86 -7.00 -12.36
N HIS A 217 1.16 -8.10 -12.08
CA HIS A 217 -0.28 -8.10 -11.86
C HIS A 217 -0.67 -7.26 -10.64
N ALA A 218 0.11 -7.31 -9.56
CA ALA A 218 -0.16 -6.59 -8.33
C ALA A 218 0.04 -5.08 -8.51
N GLU A 219 1.13 -4.70 -9.18
CA GLU A 219 1.42 -3.30 -9.50
C GLU A 219 0.36 -2.72 -10.44
N LEU A 220 -0.08 -3.47 -11.45
CA LEU A 220 -1.13 -3.03 -12.38
C LEU A 220 -2.45 -2.80 -11.64
N ILE A 221 -2.89 -3.77 -10.83
CA ILE A 221 -4.10 -3.64 -10.01
C ILE A 221 -3.97 -2.40 -9.13
N HIS A 222 -2.88 -2.28 -8.36
CA HIS A 222 -2.66 -1.17 -7.44
C HIS A 222 -2.66 0.18 -8.17
N THR A 223 -2.03 0.24 -9.34
CA THR A 223 -1.99 1.44 -10.19
C THR A 223 -3.41 1.87 -10.57
N ILE A 224 -4.23 0.94 -11.09
CA ILE A 224 -5.58 1.26 -11.54
C ILE A 224 -6.48 1.64 -10.36
N THR A 225 -6.43 0.89 -9.26
CA THR A 225 -7.29 1.13 -8.10
C THR A 225 -6.90 2.36 -7.29
N ASN A 226 -5.65 2.83 -7.38
CA ASN A 226 -5.16 4.00 -6.62
C ASN A 226 -4.84 5.22 -7.48
N TYR A 227 -5.14 5.17 -8.78
CA TYR A 227 -4.82 6.28 -9.67
C TYR A 227 -5.52 7.60 -9.26
N PRO A 228 -4.90 8.77 -9.48
CA PRO A 228 -5.50 10.07 -9.15
C PRO A 228 -6.89 10.27 -9.78
N ASN A 229 -7.74 11.08 -9.12
CA ASN A 229 -9.08 11.46 -9.61
C ASN A 229 -10.03 10.31 -9.97
N ARG A 230 -9.82 9.10 -9.40
CA ARG A 230 -10.60 7.90 -9.73
C ARG A 230 -12.09 7.92 -9.36
N LYS A 231 -12.55 8.79 -8.46
CA LYS A 231 -13.94 8.74 -7.96
C LYS A 231 -15.00 8.94 -9.04
N ASP A 232 -14.71 9.79 -10.02
CA ASP A 232 -15.65 10.04 -11.13
C ASP A 232 -15.62 8.87 -12.13
N LEU A 233 -14.45 8.29 -12.38
CA LEU A 233 -14.27 7.06 -13.15
C LEU A 233 -15.05 5.89 -12.54
N GLU A 234 -14.88 5.63 -11.24
CA GLU A 234 -15.58 4.58 -10.50
C GLU A 234 -17.10 4.72 -10.62
N ARG A 235 -17.62 5.95 -10.45
CA ARG A 235 -19.05 6.24 -10.56
C ARG A 235 -19.58 5.95 -11.96
N GLU A 236 -18.90 6.43 -13.00
CA GLU A 236 -19.32 6.24 -14.39
C GLU A 236 -19.29 4.76 -14.81
N LEU A 237 -18.29 4.00 -14.36
CA LEU A 237 -18.22 2.55 -14.60
C LEU A 237 -19.42 1.81 -14.00
N LEU A 238 -19.83 2.16 -12.78
CA LEU A 238 -21.02 1.58 -12.14
C LEU A 238 -22.31 1.94 -12.88
N VAL A 239 -22.43 3.17 -13.40
CA VAL A 239 -23.58 3.59 -14.20
C VAL A 239 -23.66 2.79 -15.51
N ILE A 240 -22.53 2.59 -16.19
CA ILE A 240 -22.45 1.76 -17.41
C ILE A 240 -22.86 0.32 -17.10
N GLU A 241 -22.32 -0.27 -16.02
CA GLU A 241 -22.62 -1.65 -15.62
C GLU A 241 -24.12 -1.84 -15.33
N ALA A 242 -24.72 -0.94 -14.54
CA ALA A 242 -26.13 -0.99 -14.20
C ALA A 242 -27.03 -0.83 -15.43
N GLY A 243 -26.70 0.11 -16.33
CA GLY A 243 -27.43 0.31 -17.58
C GLY A 243 -27.38 -0.92 -18.49
N ALA A 244 -26.19 -1.49 -18.69
CA ALA A 244 -26.00 -2.68 -19.51
C ALA A 244 -26.75 -3.91 -18.95
N ARG A 245 -26.81 -4.08 -17.62
CA ARG A 245 -27.60 -5.15 -16.98
C ARG A 245 -29.10 -4.97 -17.19
N LEU A 246 -29.61 -3.73 -17.13
CA LEU A 246 -31.02 -3.44 -17.44
C LEU A 246 -31.36 -3.72 -18.91
N ASP A 247 -30.45 -3.37 -19.82
CA ASP A 247 -30.61 -3.68 -21.24
C ASP A 247 -30.59 -5.19 -21.50
N GLN A 248 -29.64 -5.92 -20.89
CA GLN A 248 -29.58 -7.38 -20.97
C GLN A 248 -30.87 -8.04 -20.47
N ALA A 249 -31.38 -7.61 -19.30
CA ALA A 249 -32.61 -8.15 -18.71
C ALA A 249 -33.84 -7.87 -19.59
N ALA A 250 -33.84 -6.76 -20.33
CA ALA A 250 -34.89 -6.40 -21.27
C ALA A 250 -34.69 -6.96 -22.69
N GLY A 251 -33.61 -7.71 -22.94
CA GLY A 251 -33.26 -8.23 -24.27
C GLY A 251 -32.85 -7.15 -25.28
N ARG A 252 -32.40 -5.98 -24.81
CA ARG A 252 -31.86 -4.89 -25.66
C ARG A 252 -30.37 -5.10 -25.89
N SER A 253 -29.90 -4.70 -27.08
CA SER A 253 -28.47 -4.71 -27.42
C SER A 253 -27.74 -3.55 -26.75
N PHE A 254 -26.52 -3.80 -26.29
CA PHE A 254 -25.60 -2.80 -25.75
C PHE A 254 -24.17 -3.11 -26.22
N ASP A 255 -23.31 -2.11 -26.27
CA ASP A 255 -21.89 -2.25 -26.59
C ASP A 255 -21.06 -1.58 -25.49
N LEU A 256 -20.47 -2.42 -24.62
CA LEU A 256 -19.65 -1.95 -23.50
C LEU A 256 -18.40 -1.21 -23.98
N PHE A 257 -17.79 -1.63 -25.09
CA PHE A 257 -16.56 -1.00 -25.59
C PHE A 257 -16.85 0.40 -26.15
N GLN A 258 -17.98 0.55 -26.86
CA GLN A 258 -18.42 1.87 -27.32
C GLN A 258 -18.77 2.77 -26.13
N LEU A 259 -19.50 2.27 -25.13
CA LEU A 259 -19.80 3.03 -23.91
C LEU A 259 -18.54 3.48 -23.17
N TYR A 260 -17.51 2.63 -23.11
CA TYR A 260 -16.21 2.98 -22.52
C TYR A 260 -15.50 4.04 -23.39
N THR A 261 -15.56 3.93 -24.71
CA THR A 261 -15.01 4.94 -25.63
C THR A 261 -15.66 6.30 -25.42
N ASP A 262 -16.97 6.36 -25.31
CA ASP A 262 -17.69 7.63 -25.23
C ASP A 262 -17.58 8.30 -23.85
N ARG A 263 -17.54 7.51 -22.76
CA ARG A 263 -17.69 8.02 -21.39
C ARG A 263 -16.47 7.82 -20.50
N ILE A 264 -15.67 6.80 -20.76
CA ILE A 264 -14.52 6.43 -19.91
C ILE A 264 -13.21 6.95 -20.48
N ALA A 265 -13.01 6.94 -21.81
CA ALA A 265 -11.78 7.43 -22.41
C ALA A 265 -11.41 8.87 -21.98
N PRO A 266 -12.32 9.86 -22.00
CA PRO A 266 -11.99 11.22 -21.55
C PRO A 266 -11.48 11.25 -20.10
N LEU A 267 -12.09 10.47 -19.21
CA LEU A 267 -11.68 10.40 -17.80
C LEU A 267 -10.30 9.77 -17.61
N LEU A 268 -9.93 8.81 -18.46
CA LEU A 268 -8.62 8.17 -18.43
C LEU A 268 -7.52 9.03 -19.06
N GLU A 269 -7.88 9.88 -20.02
CA GLU A 269 -6.97 10.89 -20.58
C GLU A 269 -6.71 11.98 -19.54
N ASP A 270 -7.78 12.53 -18.94
CA ASP A 270 -7.71 13.59 -17.93
C ASP A 270 -6.93 13.16 -16.68
N ASN A 271 -7.09 11.90 -16.23
CA ASN A 271 -6.33 11.42 -15.07
C ASN A 271 -4.90 10.97 -15.42
N GLY A 272 -4.60 10.69 -16.70
CA GLY A 272 -3.30 10.27 -17.20
C GLY A 272 -3.03 8.76 -17.21
N LEU A 273 -4.02 7.89 -16.98
CA LEU A 273 -3.81 6.44 -16.86
C LEU A 273 -3.37 5.81 -18.18
N ILE A 274 -3.91 6.29 -19.31
CA ILE A 274 -3.50 5.82 -20.65
C ILE A 274 -2.03 6.11 -20.89
N GLU A 275 -1.56 7.31 -20.53
CA GLU A 275 -0.15 7.70 -20.66
C GLU A 275 0.76 6.84 -19.75
N HIS A 276 0.30 6.54 -18.53
CA HIS A 276 1.03 5.65 -17.65
C HIS A 276 1.19 4.24 -18.21
N ILE A 277 0.13 3.66 -18.76
CA ILE A 277 0.18 2.34 -19.41
C ILE A 277 1.04 2.39 -20.67
N ARG A 278 0.96 3.48 -21.45
CA ARG A 278 1.76 3.70 -22.66
C ARG A 278 3.25 3.55 -22.40
N ARG A 279 3.77 4.14 -21.31
CA ARG A 279 5.18 4.06 -20.92
C ARG A 279 5.64 2.64 -20.56
N LYS A 280 4.70 1.74 -20.26
CA LYS A 280 4.95 0.34 -19.89
C LYS A 280 4.73 -0.65 -21.04
N LEU A 281 4.22 -0.20 -22.18
CA LEU A 281 4.04 -1.05 -23.36
C LEU A 281 5.37 -1.62 -23.83
N ARG A 282 5.31 -2.84 -24.34
CA ARG A 282 6.43 -3.46 -25.02
C ARG A 282 6.69 -2.72 -26.35
N PRO A 283 7.96 -2.41 -26.69
CA PRO A 283 8.27 -1.71 -27.93
C PRO A 283 7.64 -2.39 -29.15
N GLY A 284 6.90 -1.61 -29.94
CA GLY A 284 6.32 -2.03 -31.20
C GLY A 284 5.36 -3.20 -31.11
N VAL A 285 4.72 -3.42 -29.95
CA VAL A 285 3.81 -4.55 -29.78
C VAL A 285 2.55 -4.37 -30.64
N HIS A 286 2.13 -5.46 -31.27
CA HIS A 286 0.82 -5.56 -31.90
C HIS A 286 0.00 -6.65 -31.24
N MET A 287 -1.24 -6.29 -30.94
CA MET A 287 -2.16 -7.12 -30.20
C MET A 287 -3.38 -7.47 -31.06
N THR A 288 -3.67 -8.76 -31.20
CA THR A 288 -4.94 -9.24 -31.74
C THR A 288 -5.76 -9.87 -30.62
N LEU A 289 -6.96 -9.35 -30.39
CA LEU A 289 -7.95 -9.96 -29.50
C LEU A 289 -9.06 -10.60 -30.32
N GLN A 290 -9.20 -11.92 -30.20
CA GLN A 290 -10.25 -12.69 -30.85
C GLN A 290 -11.38 -13.00 -29.86
N THR A 291 -12.61 -12.71 -30.28
CA THR A 291 -13.84 -13.02 -29.53
C THR A 291 -14.83 -13.78 -30.41
N VAL A 292 -15.77 -14.46 -29.76
CA VAL A 292 -16.87 -15.14 -30.46
C VAL A 292 -17.89 -14.13 -31.00
N ASP A 293 -18.20 -13.13 -30.19
CA ASP A 293 -19.16 -12.07 -30.54
C ASP A 293 -18.46 -10.84 -31.10
N LYS A 294 -19.21 -9.97 -31.77
CA LYS A 294 -18.71 -8.67 -32.25
C LYS A 294 -18.34 -7.70 -31.12
N SER A 295 -18.81 -7.96 -29.90
CA SER A 295 -18.44 -7.16 -28.73
C SER A 295 -17.10 -7.61 -28.18
N ILE A 296 -16.20 -6.66 -27.93
CA ILE A 296 -14.92 -6.90 -27.25
C ILE A 296 -15.14 -7.31 -25.79
N PHE A 297 -16.11 -6.68 -25.12
CA PHE A 297 -16.39 -6.87 -23.70
C PHE A 297 -17.75 -7.52 -23.46
N THR A 298 -17.84 -8.35 -22.42
CA THR A 298 -19.08 -8.98 -21.97
C THR A 298 -19.33 -8.62 -20.51
N LEU A 299 -20.59 -8.71 -20.04
CA LEU A 299 -20.93 -8.57 -18.62
C LEU A 299 -20.40 -9.72 -17.73
N GLY A 300 -19.83 -10.76 -18.33
CA GLY A 300 -19.28 -11.92 -17.62
C GLY A 300 -17.86 -11.73 -17.10
N SER A 301 -17.13 -10.69 -17.53
CA SER A 301 -15.82 -10.31 -16.98
C SER A 301 -15.97 -9.28 -15.86
N ALA A 302 -14.92 -9.04 -15.08
CA ALA A 302 -14.89 -7.98 -14.08
C ALA A 302 -14.69 -6.59 -14.72
N ILE A 303 -15.25 -5.56 -14.10
CA ILE A 303 -15.09 -4.15 -14.52
C ILE A 303 -13.60 -3.79 -14.58
N LEU A 304 -12.83 -4.17 -13.55
CA LEU A 304 -11.40 -3.88 -13.46
C LEU A 304 -10.61 -4.42 -14.67
N ASN A 305 -10.87 -5.66 -15.07
CA ASN A 305 -10.17 -6.28 -16.21
C ASN A 305 -10.59 -5.67 -17.54
N ARG A 306 -11.87 -5.29 -17.70
CA ARG A 306 -12.33 -4.52 -18.86
C ARG A 306 -11.63 -3.17 -18.93
N LEU A 307 -11.51 -2.46 -17.80
CA LEU A 307 -10.85 -1.17 -17.72
C LEU A 307 -9.36 -1.28 -18.06
N ALA A 308 -8.65 -2.27 -17.51
CA ALA A 308 -7.24 -2.53 -17.80
C ALA A 308 -7.00 -2.83 -19.28
N ALA A 309 -7.82 -3.71 -19.87
CA ALA A 309 -7.75 -4.03 -21.29
C ALA A 309 -8.09 -2.81 -22.16
N PHE A 310 -9.12 -2.05 -21.79
CA PHE A 310 -9.52 -0.84 -22.50
C PHE A 310 -8.42 0.23 -22.52
N ALA A 311 -7.82 0.52 -21.36
CA ALA A 311 -6.74 1.50 -21.26
C ALA A 311 -5.49 1.03 -22.04
N THR A 312 -5.21 -0.28 -22.05
CA THR A 312 -4.15 -0.89 -22.87
C THR A 312 -4.42 -0.76 -24.37
N ILE A 313 -5.67 -0.99 -24.81
CA ILE A 313 -6.09 -0.81 -26.20
C ILE A 313 -5.87 0.65 -26.63
N LYS A 314 -6.34 1.62 -25.84
CA LYS A 314 -6.15 3.05 -26.13
C LYS A 314 -4.67 3.45 -26.16
N ALA A 315 -3.85 2.89 -25.26
CA ALA A 315 -2.41 3.11 -25.29
C ALA A 315 -1.77 2.54 -26.57
N CYS A 316 -2.17 1.36 -27.04
CA CYS A 316 -1.67 0.79 -28.30
C CYS A 316 -2.10 1.64 -29.51
N ASP A 317 -3.36 2.08 -29.57
CA ASP A 317 -3.90 2.86 -30.70
C ASP A 317 -3.25 4.26 -30.83
N THR A 318 -2.82 4.84 -29.71
CA THR A 318 -2.24 6.20 -29.66
C THR A 318 -0.71 6.22 -29.74
N THR A 319 -0.05 5.06 -29.72
CA THR A 319 1.42 4.98 -29.73
C THR A 319 1.94 4.62 -31.10
N ALA A 320 2.81 5.47 -31.66
CA ALA A 320 3.44 5.20 -32.95
C ALA A 320 4.18 3.84 -32.94
N GLY A 321 3.98 3.07 -34.01
CA GLY A 321 4.60 1.74 -34.18
C GLY A 321 3.94 0.60 -33.40
N HIS A 322 2.89 0.87 -32.62
CA HIS A 322 2.10 -0.15 -31.93
C HIS A 322 0.78 -0.36 -32.68
N GLY A 323 0.04 -1.42 -32.34
CA GLY A 323 -1.28 -1.60 -32.92
C GLY A 323 -2.18 -2.57 -32.17
N PHE A 324 -3.48 -2.37 -32.34
CA PHE A 324 -4.52 -3.26 -31.84
C PHE A 324 -5.46 -3.66 -32.97
N GLN A 325 -5.87 -4.93 -32.97
CA GLN A 325 -6.90 -5.46 -33.84
C GLN A 325 -7.87 -6.33 -33.05
N HIS A 326 -9.17 -6.09 -33.26
CA HIS A 326 -10.23 -6.97 -32.80
C HIS A 326 -10.73 -7.85 -33.96
N VAL A 327 -10.91 -9.15 -33.69
CA VAL A 327 -11.47 -10.10 -34.66
C VAL A 327 -12.60 -10.89 -34.00
N ALA A 328 -13.77 -10.88 -34.63
CA ALA A 328 -14.91 -11.68 -34.19
C ALA A 328 -15.08 -12.88 -35.13
N CYS A 329 -14.89 -14.09 -34.61
CA CYS A 329 -15.08 -15.35 -35.34
C CYS A 329 -15.42 -16.50 -34.37
N GLN A 330 -16.14 -17.51 -34.84
CA GLN A 330 -16.44 -18.71 -34.04
C GLN A 330 -15.27 -19.69 -34.08
N THR A 331 -14.69 -19.87 -35.27
CA THR A 331 -13.65 -20.87 -35.52
C THR A 331 -12.30 -20.20 -35.75
N VAL A 332 -11.28 -20.73 -35.07
CA VAL A 332 -9.86 -20.37 -35.29
C VAL A 332 -9.12 -21.67 -35.59
N SER A 333 -8.34 -21.68 -36.66
CA SER A 333 -7.52 -22.83 -37.04
C SER A 333 -6.15 -22.39 -37.50
N ARG A 334 -5.14 -23.27 -37.43
CA ARG A 334 -3.86 -23.01 -38.08
C ARG A 334 -4.00 -23.16 -39.59
N VAL A 335 -3.36 -22.28 -40.35
CA VAL A 335 -3.25 -22.44 -41.81
C VAL A 335 -2.42 -23.68 -42.11
N ASN A 336 -3.02 -24.59 -42.89
CA ASN A 336 -2.41 -25.89 -43.19
C ASN A 336 -1.10 -25.73 -43.97
N GLY A 337 -0.07 -26.49 -43.59
CA GLY A 337 1.25 -26.47 -44.23
C GLY A 337 2.14 -25.25 -43.92
N TYR A 338 1.70 -24.32 -43.06
CA TYR A 338 2.55 -23.20 -42.65
C TYR A 338 3.68 -23.65 -41.72
N VAL A 339 4.92 -23.35 -42.10
CA VAL A 339 6.12 -23.56 -41.29
C VAL A 339 6.90 -22.25 -41.29
N ALA A 340 7.08 -21.65 -40.12
CA ALA A 340 7.76 -20.37 -39.98
C ALA A 340 9.27 -20.50 -40.25
N ASN A 341 9.80 -19.65 -41.12
CA ASN A 341 11.25 -19.48 -41.24
C ASN A 341 11.80 -18.59 -40.10
N ALA A 342 13.13 -18.56 -39.94
CA ALA A 342 13.78 -17.68 -38.98
C ALA A 342 13.42 -16.20 -39.26
N GLY A 343 12.80 -15.54 -38.28
CA GLY A 343 12.35 -14.15 -38.40
C GLY A 343 10.90 -13.97 -38.87
N GLU A 344 10.22 -15.02 -39.33
CA GLU A 344 8.79 -14.98 -39.68
C GLU A 344 7.89 -15.28 -38.47
N PRO A 345 6.64 -14.80 -38.44
CA PRO A 345 5.68 -15.09 -37.37
C PRO A 345 5.58 -16.59 -37.08
N ALA A 346 5.58 -16.99 -35.81
CA ALA A 346 5.58 -18.42 -35.46
C ALA A 346 4.26 -19.13 -35.82
N TYR A 347 3.17 -18.37 -35.95
CA TYR A 347 1.82 -18.86 -36.21
C TYR A 347 1.18 -18.06 -37.33
N ARG A 348 0.45 -18.77 -38.17
CA ARG A 348 -0.49 -18.20 -39.14
C ARG A 348 -1.86 -18.85 -38.92
N LEU A 349 -2.83 -18.03 -38.58
CA LEU A 349 -4.17 -18.44 -38.16
C LEU A 349 -5.20 -18.04 -39.20
N ASP A 350 -6.18 -18.90 -39.42
CA ASP A 350 -7.37 -18.63 -40.20
C ASP A 350 -8.56 -18.44 -39.25
N CYS A 351 -9.09 -17.21 -39.26
CA CYS A 351 -10.28 -16.78 -38.56
C CYS A 351 -11.41 -16.55 -39.57
N GLU A 352 -12.04 -17.64 -40.02
CA GLU A 352 -13.17 -17.62 -40.96
C GLU A 352 -12.88 -16.86 -42.28
N GLY A 353 -11.71 -17.12 -42.85
CA GLY A 353 -11.22 -16.52 -44.09
C GLY A 353 -10.30 -15.32 -43.86
N GLN A 354 -10.22 -14.79 -42.64
CA GLN A 354 -9.26 -13.76 -42.28
C GLN A 354 -7.95 -14.38 -41.78
N ILE A 355 -6.86 -14.12 -42.49
CA ILE A 355 -5.53 -14.61 -42.11
C ILE A 355 -4.85 -13.65 -41.15
N ILE A 356 -4.35 -14.19 -40.04
CA ILE A 356 -3.70 -13.44 -38.97
C ILE A 356 -2.37 -14.10 -38.63
N ASP A 357 -1.30 -13.30 -38.69
CA ASP A 357 0.05 -13.73 -38.31
C ASP A 357 0.32 -13.36 -36.85
N ALA A 358 0.97 -14.26 -36.09
CA ALA A 358 1.30 -14.04 -34.70
C ALA A 358 2.62 -14.73 -34.32
N ASP A 359 3.39 -14.12 -33.42
CA ASP A 359 4.59 -14.72 -32.86
C ASP A 359 4.29 -15.62 -31.64
N GLU A 360 3.19 -15.35 -30.94
CA GLU A 360 2.68 -16.19 -29.86
C GLU A 360 1.14 -16.17 -29.82
N VAL A 361 0.55 -17.31 -29.47
CA VAL A 361 -0.89 -17.52 -29.39
C VAL A 361 -1.26 -17.90 -27.96
N ILE A 362 -2.20 -17.17 -27.37
CA ILE A 362 -2.73 -17.40 -26.02
C ILE A 362 -4.22 -17.73 -26.14
N ILE A 363 -4.61 -18.92 -25.68
CA ILE A 363 -5.99 -19.39 -25.77
C ILE A 363 -6.65 -19.43 -24.39
N ARG A 364 -7.82 -18.79 -24.27
CA ARG A 364 -8.62 -18.63 -23.04
C ARG A 364 -10.11 -18.87 -23.33
N ARG A 365 -10.42 -20.06 -23.85
CA ARG A 365 -11.78 -20.49 -24.26
C ARG A 365 -12.59 -21.19 -23.16
N GLY A 366 -12.11 -21.11 -21.92
CA GLY A 366 -12.75 -21.73 -20.76
C GLY A 366 -12.26 -23.15 -20.46
N THR A 367 -12.84 -23.74 -19.41
CA THR A 367 -12.43 -25.03 -18.86
C THR A 367 -13.26 -26.19 -19.44
N ASP A 368 -12.71 -27.40 -19.44
CA ASP A 368 -13.41 -28.62 -19.86
C ASP A 368 -14.41 -29.10 -18.77
N ARG A 369 -15.52 -28.38 -18.68
CA ARG A 369 -16.59 -28.68 -17.71
C ARG A 369 -17.30 -30.00 -18.02
N LEU A 370 -17.34 -30.43 -19.28
CA LEU A 370 -18.08 -31.62 -19.69
C LEU A 370 -17.39 -32.88 -19.18
N THR A 371 -16.08 -32.99 -19.39
CA THR A 371 -15.29 -34.13 -18.91
C THR A 371 -15.34 -34.25 -17.40
N VAL A 372 -15.21 -33.13 -16.68
CA VAL A 372 -15.25 -33.14 -15.20
C VAL A 372 -16.64 -33.47 -14.65
N ARG A 373 -17.72 -33.10 -15.35
CA ARG A 373 -19.10 -33.41 -14.95
C ARG A 373 -19.55 -34.82 -15.31
N ASN A 374 -18.87 -35.50 -16.23
CA ASN A 374 -19.28 -36.80 -16.75
C ASN A 374 -19.58 -37.85 -15.65
N PRO A 375 -18.78 -37.99 -14.58
CA PRO A 375 -19.08 -38.91 -13.47
C PRO A 375 -20.38 -38.63 -12.71
N PHE A 376 -20.92 -37.42 -12.84
CA PHE A 376 -22.05 -36.91 -12.05
C PHE A 376 -23.28 -36.60 -12.89
N VAL A 377 -23.26 -36.96 -14.19
CA VAL A 377 -24.41 -36.76 -15.10
C VAL A 377 -25.73 -37.29 -14.52
N PRO A 378 -25.79 -38.47 -13.87
CA PRO A 378 -27.02 -38.95 -13.25
C PRO A 378 -27.62 -38.00 -12.21
N LEU A 379 -26.76 -37.27 -11.47
CA LEU A 379 -27.18 -36.30 -10.45
C LEU A 379 -27.47 -34.91 -11.03
N LEU A 380 -26.83 -34.56 -12.14
CA LEU A 380 -26.88 -33.22 -12.73
C LEU A 380 -27.89 -33.10 -13.88
N GLY A 381 -28.66 -34.15 -14.19
CA GLY A 381 -29.49 -34.26 -15.38
C GLY A 381 -30.45 -33.08 -15.61
N ASP A 382 -31.01 -32.48 -14.55
CA ASP A 382 -31.89 -31.30 -14.63
C ASP A 382 -31.30 -30.03 -13.97
N TYR A 383 -30.02 -30.07 -13.59
CA TYR A 383 -29.35 -28.98 -12.88
C TYR A 383 -29.44 -27.65 -13.64
N ALA A 384 -29.14 -27.65 -14.95
CA ALA A 384 -29.16 -26.43 -15.75
C ALA A 384 -30.55 -25.78 -15.77
N GLN A 385 -31.59 -26.58 -16.01
CA GLN A 385 -32.97 -26.10 -16.03
C GLN A 385 -33.42 -25.53 -14.67
N ARG A 386 -33.09 -26.22 -13.57
CA ARG A 386 -33.40 -25.76 -12.21
C ARG A 386 -32.63 -24.49 -11.85
N HIS A 387 -31.35 -24.44 -12.19
CA HIS A 387 -30.49 -23.28 -11.95
C HIS A 387 -31.01 -22.05 -12.70
N ASP A 388 -31.39 -22.19 -13.98
CA ASP A 388 -31.96 -21.09 -14.76
C ASP A 388 -33.34 -20.66 -14.26
N ALA A 389 -34.13 -21.59 -13.70
CA ALA A 389 -35.36 -21.24 -13.01
C ALA A 389 -35.10 -20.42 -11.73
N TRP A 390 -34.08 -20.78 -10.94
CA TRP A 390 -33.67 -20.00 -9.78
C TRP A 390 -33.12 -18.62 -10.14
N ARG A 391 -32.29 -18.51 -11.19
CA ARG A 391 -31.80 -17.22 -11.72
C ARG A 391 -32.95 -16.29 -12.07
N ARG A 392 -33.95 -16.78 -12.79
CA ARG A 392 -35.14 -16.00 -13.15
C ARG A 392 -35.98 -15.59 -11.94
N ARG A 393 -36.03 -16.41 -10.89
CA ARG A 393 -36.84 -16.15 -9.70
C ARG A 393 -36.16 -15.20 -8.71
N LEU A 394 -34.86 -15.37 -8.50
CA LEU A 394 -34.12 -14.72 -7.41
C LEU A 394 -33.19 -13.60 -7.89
N GLY A 395 -32.92 -13.52 -9.19
CA GLY A 395 -31.90 -12.63 -9.76
C GLY A 395 -30.49 -13.22 -9.66
N GLU A 396 -29.54 -12.68 -10.43
CA GLU A 396 -28.14 -13.13 -10.41
C GLU A 396 -27.41 -12.77 -9.11
N GLU A 397 -27.70 -11.61 -8.54
CA GLU A 397 -27.07 -11.12 -7.32
C GLU A 397 -27.38 -12.01 -6.10
N ALA A 398 -28.56 -12.63 -6.07
CA ALA A 398 -28.95 -13.58 -5.02
C ALA A 398 -28.24 -14.95 -5.13
N LEU A 399 -27.48 -15.18 -6.19
CA LEU A 399 -26.84 -16.47 -6.49
C LEU A 399 -25.32 -16.46 -6.35
N VAL A 400 -24.69 -15.31 -6.10
CA VAL A 400 -23.30 -15.24 -5.64
C VAL A 400 -23.32 -15.32 -4.11
N PRO A 401 -23.00 -16.49 -3.51
CA PRO A 401 -23.21 -16.68 -2.08
C PRO A 401 -22.22 -15.83 -1.27
N VAL A 402 -22.71 -14.76 -0.66
CA VAL A 402 -22.03 -14.04 0.42
C VAL A 402 -22.33 -14.75 1.74
N LEU A 403 -21.35 -14.84 2.63
CA LEU A 403 -21.57 -15.39 3.95
C LEU A 403 -22.31 -14.36 4.82
N SER A 404 -23.55 -14.67 5.21
CA SER A 404 -24.34 -13.80 6.09
C SER A 404 -23.68 -13.61 7.45
N ASN A 405 -24.03 -12.52 8.15
CA ASN A 405 -23.54 -12.27 9.51
C ASN A 405 -23.85 -13.44 10.46
N ASP A 406 -25.05 -14.01 10.38
CA ASP A 406 -25.44 -15.19 11.17
C ASP A 406 -24.53 -16.38 10.90
N ALA A 407 -24.24 -16.66 9.62
CA ALA A 407 -23.36 -17.76 9.24
C ALA A 407 -21.91 -17.49 9.68
N GLN A 408 -21.43 -16.24 9.59
CA GLN A 408 -20.12 -15.86 10.12
C GLN A 408 -20.02 -16.12 11.62
N ASP A 409 -21.00 -15.66 12.39
CA ASP A 409 -21.02 -15.80 13.85
C ASP A 409 -21.16 -17.26 14.28
N PHE A 410 -22.02 -18.03 13.60
CA PHE A 410 -22.14 -19.47 13.80
C PHE A 410 -20.78 -20.17 13.69
N PHE A 411 -20.06 -19.98 12.57
CA PHE A 411 -18.76 -20.64 12.36
C PHE A 411 -17.68 -20.10 13.29
N ARG A 412 -17.69 -18.82 13.65
CA ARG A 412 -16.78 -18.25 14.66
C ARG A 412 -16.98 -18.89 16.03
N ILE A 413 -18.22 -19.10 16.45
CA ILE A 413 -18.55 -19.77 17.73
C ILE A 413 -18.05 -21.21 17.70
N LYS A 414 -18.34 -21.96 16.62
CA LYS A 414 -17.88 -23.35 16.46
C LYS A 414 -16.35 -23.45 16.45
N ALA A 415 -15.67 -22.56 15.74
CA ALA A 415 -14.21 -22.54 15.70
C ALA A 415 -13.59 -22.27 17.08
N ARG A 416 -14.17 -21.35 17.85
CA ARG A 416 -13.77 -21.07 19.25
C ARG A 416 -13.95 -22.27 20.17
N GLN A 417 -15.06 -23.00 20.03
CA GLN A 417 -15.33 -24.21 20.81
C GLN A 417 -14.29 -25.31 20.55
N LEU A 418 -13.72 -25.36 19.34
CA LEU A 418 -12.61 -26.25 19.00
C LEU A 418 -11.21 -25.66 19.30
N HIS A 419 -11.15 -24.47 19.92
CA HIS A 419 -9.92 -23.73 20.20
C HIS A 419 -9.04 -23.53 18.95
N LEU A 420 -9.66 -23.30 17.80
CA LEU A 420 -8.94 -22.90 16.59
C LEU A 420 -8.39 -21.48 16.72
N GLY A 421 -7.21 -21.24 16.14
CA GLY A 421 -6.68 -19.89 16.01
C GLY A 421 -7.69 -18.99 15.29
N GLY A 422 -7.83 -17.74 15.73
CA GLY A 422 -8.62 -16.75 15.01
C GLY A 422 -8.06 -16.49 13.61
N SER A 423 -8.82 -15.83 12.73
CA SER A 423 -8.31 -15.43 11.41
C SER A 423 -7.00 -14.65 11.54
N ARG A 424 -6.11 -14.76 10.55
CA ARG A 424 -4.82 -14.05 10.53
C ARG A 424 -4.98 -12.55 10.78
N ARG A 425 -5.98 -11.91 10.18
CA ARG A 425 -6.39 -10.52 10.48
C ARG A 425 -6.69 -10.29 11.96
N ARG A 426 -7.37 -11.20 12.65
CA ARG A 426 -7.60 -11.05 14.10
C ARG A 426 -6.36 -11.28 14.92
N ILE A 427 -5.45 -12.15 14.48
CA ILE A 427 -4.15 -12.35 15.13
C ILE A 427 -3.29 -11.10 14.91
N GLU A 428 -3.28 -10.52 13.71
CA GLU A 428 -2.57 -9.30 13.35
C GLU A 428 -3.18 -8.07 14.02
N ILE A 429 -4.50 -7.91 14.03
CA ILE A 429 -5.22 -6.87 14.80
C ILE A 429 -4.98 -7.07 16.30
N ALA A 430 -5.03 -8.30 16.82
CA ALA A 430 -4.75 -8.57 18.22
C ALA A 430 -3.28 -8.31 18.57
N ALA A 431 -2.34 -8.66 17.69
CA ALA A 431 -0.91 -8.43 17.85
C ALA A 431 -0.56 -6.94 17.74
N ALA A 432 -1.17 -6.22 16.80
CA ALA A 432 -1.10 -4.76 16.70
C ALA A 432 -1.77 -4.08 17.91
N ALA A 433 -2.81 -4.71 18.47
CA ALA A 433 -3.48 -4.26 19.69
C ALA A 433 -2.77 -4.68 20.98
N ILE A 434 -1.72 -5.51 20.95
CA ILE A 434 -0.84 -5.71 22.12
C ILE A 434 0.11 -4.51 22.16
N PRO A 435 -0.09 -3.58 23.10
CA PRO A 435 0.76 -2.42 23.17
C PRO A 435 2.18 -2.85 23.56
N MET A 436 3.15 -2.23 22.93
CA MET A 436 4.53 -2.26 23.41
C MET A 436 4.56 -1.72 24.83
N SER A 437 5.16 -2.47 25.76
CA SER A 437 5.21 -2.10 27.17
C SER A 437 6.63 -1.85 27.67
N VAL A 438 6.81 -0.71 28.33
CA VAL A 438 8.05 -0.31 29.01
C VAL A 438 7.74 0.07 30.46
N HIS A 439 8.64 -0.28 31.37
CA HIS A 439 8.57 0.07 32.77
C HIS A 439 9.88 0.75 33.19
N LEU A 440 9.74 1.93 33.82
CA LEU A 440 10.85 2.68 34.39
C LEU A 440 10.65 2.85 35.88
N SER A 441 11.71 2.54 36.63
CA SER A 441 11.79 2.77 38.06
C SER A 441 13.19 3.21 38.46
N VAL A 442 13.29 4.00 39.50
CA VAL A 442 14.56 4.41 40.11
C VAL A 442 15.12 3.24 40.93
N ASP A 443 16.44 3.02 40.83
CA ASP A 443 17.21 2.09 41.65
C ASP A 443 18.51 2.74 42.10
N GLY A 444 18.47 3.37 43.28
CA GLY A 444 19.58 4.19 43.76
C GLY A 444 19.84 5.37 42.83
N ALA A 445 21.03 5.44 42.22
CA ALA A 445 21.40 6.48 41.26
C ALA A 445 21.14 6.09 39.78
N ALA A 446 20.63 4.87 39.54
CA ALA A 446 20.34 4.36 38.21
C ALA A 446 18.82 4.30 37.95
N ILE A 447 18.44 4.25 36.68
CA ILE A 447 17.09 3.95 36.23
C ILE A 447 17.09 2.52 35.69
N LYS A 448 16.15 1.70 36.17
CA LYS A 448 15.87 0.38 35.63
C LYS A 448 14.91 0.51 34.45
N TRP A 449 15.35 0.04 33.29
CA TRP A 449 14.50 -0.15 32.13
C TRP A 449 14.10 -1.62 32.03
N SER A 450 12.80 -1.89 32.12
CA SER A 450 12.24 -3.24 32.01
C SER A 450 11.15 -3.26 30.95
N GLY A 451 11.01 -4.36 30.21
CA GLY A 451 10.00 -4.46 29.16
C GLY A 451 10.39 -5.38 28.01
N GLU A 452 9.53 -5.41 27.01
CA GLU A 452 9.70 -6.26 25.83
C GLU A 452 10.94 -5.86 25.02
N LEU A 453 11.13 -4.55 24.83
CA LEU A 453 12.21 -3.95 24.04
C LEU A 453 13.25 -3.25 24.92
N GLY A 454 14.51 -3.28 24.47
CA GLY A 454 15.56 -2.39 24.96
C GLY A 454 15.37 -0.95 24.47
N PRO A 455 15.99 0.04 25.13
CA PRO A 455 15.86 1.44 24.77
C PRO A 455 16.36 1.77 23.35
N GLU A 456 17.23 0.94 22.77
CA GLU A 456 17.71 1.06 21.40
C GLU A 456 16.64 0.78 20.33
N ARG A 457 15.61 0.01 20.68
CA ARG A 457 14.51 -0.35 19.77
C ARG A 457 13.25 0.48 19.96
N ILE A 458 13.29 1.50 20.82
CA ILE A 458 12.10 2.27 21.22
C ILE A 458 11.43 3.03 20.05
N ALA A 459 12.17 3.33 18.98
CA ALA A 459 11.61 3.93 17.76
C ALA A 459 10.58 3.03 17.06
N GLU A 460 10.54 1.73 17.40
CA GLU A 460 9.47 0.82 16.96
C GLU A 460 8.08 1.28 17.43
N ALA A 461 7.98 2.09 18.49
CA ALA A 461 6.72 2.68 18.95
C ALA A 461 6.10 3.68 17.95
N TRP A 462 6.86 4.15 16.96
CA TRP A 462 6.38 5.04 15.91
C TRP A 462 6.00 4.31 14.61
N HIS A 463 6.11 2.98 14.55
CA HIS A 463 5.65 2.21 13.40
C HIS A 463 4.12 2.01 13.46
N ASP A 464 3.48 1.94 12.29
CA ASP A 464 2.02 2.00 12.16
C ASP A 464 1.28 0.93 12.99
N GLY A 465 0.20 1.37 13.65
CA GLY A 465 -0.81 0.51 14.25
C GLY A 465 -0.51 -0.07 15.64
N ARG A 466 0.71 0.05 16.18
CA ARG A 466 1.05 -0.49 17.50
C ARG A 466 0.80 0.53 18.63
N GLY A 467 0.13 0.10 19.70
CA GLY A 467 -0.01 0.93 20.92
C GLY A 467 1.29 1.01 21.71
N PHE A 468 1.50 2.10 22.44
CA PHE A 468 2.62 2.29 23.36
C PHE A 468 2.09 2.46 24.80
N VAL A 469 2.55 1.60 25.71
CA VAL A 469 2.24 1.65 27.13
C VAL A 469 3.55 1.82 27.90
N VAL A 470 3.62 2.84 28.74
CA VAL A 470 4.76 3.03 29.63
C VAL A 470 4.29 3.19 31.07
N THR A 471 5.00 2.55 32.00
CA THR A 471 4.78 2.71 33.44
C THR A 471 5.96 3.45 34.05
N LEU A 472 5.68 4.56 34.73
CA LEU A 472 6.64 5.41 35.41
C LEU A 472 6.33 5.33 36.90
N SER A 473 7.20 4.65 37.65
CA SER A 473 6.94 4.36 39.07
C SER A 473 7.25 5.52 40.01
N ASP A 474 8.16 6.41 39.57
CA ASP A 474 8.70 7.50 40.37
C ASP A 474 8.34 8.85 39.73
N GLY A 475 8.58 9.96 40.44
CA GLY A 475 8.23 11.30 39.95
C GLY A 475 9.14 11.79 38.81
N PRO A 476 8.73 12.81 38.04
CA PRO A 476 9.52 13.32 36.90
C PRO A 476 10.91 13.83 37.31
N THR A 477 11.04 14.41 38.50
CA THR A 477 12.33 14.89 39.04
C THR A 477 13.28 13.74 39.37
N GLU A 478 12.75 12.63 39.89
CA GLU A 478 13.52 11.45 40.32
C GLU A 478 13.94 10.60 39.11
N ILE A 479 13.04 10.46 38.13
CA ILE A 479 13.33 9.82 36.85
C ILE A 479 14.37 10.61 36.06
N GLY A 480 14.37 11.96 36.14
CA GLY A 480 15.37 12.80 35.49
C GLY A 480 15.19 12.93 33.97
N PRO A 481 16.27 13.21 33.20
CA PRO A 481 16.19 13.53 31.76
C PRO A 481 15.45 12.52 30.87
N ILE A 482 15.43 11.23 31.22
CA ILE A 482 14.67 10.22 30.46
C ILE A 482 13.16 10.51 30.42
N ALA A 483 12.63 11.30 31.37
CA ALA A 483 11.24 11.75 31.37
C ALA A 483 10.87 12.51 30.08
N GLY A 484 11.74 13.39 29.59
CA GLY A 484 11.53 14.12 28.33
C GLY A 484 11.58 13.19 27.12
N ALA A 485 12.52 12.24 27.11
CA ALA A 485 12.63 11.27 26.03
C ALA A 485 11.40 10.35 25.92
N ILE A 486 10.86 9.89 27.05
CA ILE A 486 9.62 9.09 27.06
C ILE A 486 8.41 9.91 26.64
N LEU A 487 8.32 11.17 27.07
CA LEU A 487 7.28 12.07 26.61
C LEU A 487 7.33 12.22 25.09
N ARG A 488 8.52 12.42 24.51
CA ARG A 488 8.75 12.47 23.07
C ARG A 488 8.22 11.22 22.35
N VAL A 489 8.49 10.02 22.88
CA VAL A 489 7.95 8.77 22.31
C VAL A 489 6.41 8.80 22.35
N ALA A 490 5.85 9.11 23.52
CA ALA A 490 4.42 9.01 23.79
C ALA A 490 3.57 10.01 22.98
N VAL A 491 4.03 11.25 22.78
CA VAL A 491 3.26 12.27 22.03
C VAL A 491 3.21 11.99 20.53
N HIS A 492 4.15 11.22 20.01
CA HIS A 492 4.26 10.92 18.58
C HIS A 492 3.82 9.49 18.22
N ALA A 493 3.59 8.62 19.21
CA ALA A 493 3.01 7.30 18.98
C ALA A 493 1.51 7.42 18.62
N SER A 494 1.02 6.52 17.76
CA SER A 494 -0.38 6.53 17.30
C SER A 494 -1.39 6.42 18.45
N HIS A 495 -1.06 5.61 19.46
CA HIS A 495 -1.85 5.43 20.68
C HIS A 495 -0.91 5.24 21.88
N ALA A 496 -0.81 6.24 22.77
CA ALA A 496 0.01 6.15 23.97
C ALA A 496 -0.82 6.17 25.26
N THR A 497 -0.52 5.26 26.18
CA THR A 497 -1.02 5.28 27.56
C THR A 497 0.15 5.29 28.53
N VAL A 498 0.15 6.26 29.43
CA VAL A 498 1.21 6.44 30.43
C VAL A 498 0.62 6.16 31.82
N HIS A 499 1.11 5.12 32.47
CA HIS A 499 0.80 4.79 33.86
C HIS A 499 1.76 5.54 34.79
N ALA A 500 1.29 6.62 35.39
CA ALA A 500 2.07 7.49 36.27
C ALA A 500 1.12 8.30 37.17
N ASN A 501 1.62 8.86 38.28
CA ASN A 501 0.82 9.74 39.14
C ASN A 501 0.43 11.03 38.38
N PRO A 502 -0.86 11.25 38.02
CA PRO A 502 -1.23 12.42 37.23
C PRO A 502 -0.94 13.75 37.95
N LEU A 503 -0.94 13.78 39.29
CA LEU A 503 -0.67 14.98 40.07
C LEU A 503 0.78 15.48 39.95
N GLU A 504 1.73 14.57 39.73
CA GLU A 504 3.15 14.91 39.61
C GLU A 504 3.57 15.15 38.16
N TRP A 505 2.95 14.40 37.23
CA TRP A 505 3.37 14.36 35.84
C TRP A 505 2.64 15.36 34.93
N ALA A 506 1.45 15.83 35.31
CA ALA A 506 0.64 16.62 34.40
C ALA A 506 1.22 18.01 34.09
N ASP A 507 1.62 18.76 35.12
CA ASP A 507 2.10 20.13 34.94
C ASP A 507 3.43 20.21 34.15
N PRO A 508 4.48 19.43 34.49
CA PRO A 508 5.75 19.48 33.76
C PRO A 508 5.59 19.13 32.28
N TRP A 509 4.79 18.10 31.96
CA TRP A 509 4.58 17.67 30.58
C TRP A 509 3.64 18.58 29.79
N THR A 510 2.70 19.27 30.45
CA THR A 510 1.83 20.25 29.81
C THR A 510 2.64 21.42 29.24
N LEU A 511 3.70 21.85 29.92
CA LEU A 511 4.62 22.90 29.45
C LEU A 511 5.37 22.50 28.18
N LEU A 512 5.74 21.23 28.05
CA LEU A 512 6.46 20.67 26.90
C LEU A 512 5.55 20.28 25.73
N THR A 513 4.22 20.24 25.95
CA THR A 513 3.23 19.80 24.95
C THR A 513 2.24 20.91 24.61
N THR A 514 1.07 20.93 25.25
CA THR A 514 -0.05 21.81 24.89
C THR A 514 0.20 23.28 25.18
N LYS A 515 1.08 23.63 26.12
CA LYS A 515 1.50 25.00 26.43
C LYS A 515 2.86 25.38 25.81
N SER A 516 3.46 24.52 25.00
CA SER A 516 4.74 24.82 24.35
C SER A 516 4.61 26.05 23.43
N PRO A 517 5.54 27.03 23.49
CA PRO A 517 5.50 28.19 22.61
C PRO A 517 6.01 27.90 21.19
N HIS A 518 6.60 26.72 20.94
CA HIS A 518 7.30 26.39 19.69
C HIS A 518 6.44 25.63 18.68
N ALA A 519 5.48 24.82 19.13
CA ALA A 519 4.70 23.94 18.25
C ALA A 519 3.19 24.02 18.48
N ARG A 520 2.42 23.64 17.46
CA ARG A 520 0.97 23.43 17.55
C ARG A 520 0.65 21.94 17.34
N GLY A 521 -0.43 21.47 17.95
CA GLY A 521 -0.98 20.14 17.64
C GLY A 521 -0.27 18.97 18.33
N ILE A 522 0.67 19.24 19.24
CA ILE A 522 1.19 18.23 20.16
C ILE A 522 0.21 18.12 21.34
N VAL A 523 -0.47 16.99 21.44
CA VAL A 523 -1.44 16.71 22.49
C VAL A 523 -0.77 15.90 23.60
N MET A 524 -1.18 16.14 24.83
CA MET A 524 -0.68 15.40 25.98
C MET A 524 -1.12 13.93 25.92
N PRO A 525 -0.23 12.96 26.22
CA PRO A 525 -0.61 11.55 26.25
C PRO A 525 -1.57 11.27 27.41
N LYS A 526 -2.35 10.19 27.30
CA LYS A 526 -3.29 9.79 28.36
C LYS A 526 -2.51 9.33 29.60
N LEU A 527 -2.60 10.09 30.70
CA LEU A 527 -2.09 9.70 32.01
C LEU A 527 -3.15 8.91 32.81
N ILE A 528 -2.76 7.75 33.33
CA ILE A 528 -3.61 6.90 34.17
C ILE A 528 -2.86 6.62 35.48
N GLY A 529 -3.51 6.87 36.62
CA GLY A 529 -2.94 6.53 37.92
C GLY A 529 -2.89 5.02 38.17
N GLY A 530 -1.85 4.58 38.89
CA GLY A 530 -1.65 3.19 39.30
C GLY A 530 -0.65 2.41 38.44
N ASN A 531 -0.07 1.35 39.01
CA ASN A 531 0.83 0.43 38.32
C ASN A 531 0.02 -0.82 37.91
N PRO A 532 -0.09 -1.15 36.61
CA PRO A 532 -0.88 -2.29 36.14
C PRO A 532 -0.35 -3.65 36.63
N GLY A 533 0.83 -3.69 37.26
CA GLY A 533 1.44 -4.91 37.80
C GLY A 533 2.06 -5.79 36.71
N GLY A 534 2.99 -6.65 37.11
CA GLY A 534 3.69 -7.60 36.21
C GLY A 534 5.17 -7.74 36.54
N ALA A 535 5.69 -8.97 36.49
CA ALA A 535 7.13 -9.22 36.59
C ALA A 535 7.76 -8.96 35.20
N TRP A 536 8.46 -7.84 35.06
CA TRP A 536 9.15 -7.48 33.83
C TRP A 536 10.63 -7.83 33.92
N GLN A 537 11.19 -8.40 32.85
CA GLN A 537 12.64 -8.61 32.79
C GLN A 537 13.35 -7.27 32.68
N VAL A 538 14.30 -7.03 33.58
CA VAL A 538 15.21 -5.88 33.49
C VAL A 538 16.10 -6.07 32.27
N ARG A 539 16.06 -5.11 31.34
CA ARG A 539 16.86 -5.11 30.12
C ARG A 539 18.14 -4.29 30.29
N GLU A 540 18.03 -3.14 30.96
CA GLU A 540 19.14 -2.23 31.18
C GLU A 540 18.99 -1.53 32.54
N SER A 541 20.11 -1.18 33.16
CA SER A 541 20.15 -0.33 34.35
C SER A 541 21.35 0.61 34.24
N THR A 542 21.09 1.90 34.11
CA THR A 542 22.13 2.94 33.96
C THR A 542 21.57 4.32 34.33
N SER A 543 22.40 5.37 34.30
CA SER A 543 21.96 6.75 34.58
C SER A 543 20.86 7.23 33.63
N SER A 544 19.95 8.06 34.17
CA SER A 544 18.86 8.67 33.41
C SER A 544 19.34 9.42 32.16
N ALA A 545 20.41 10.21 32.27
CA ALA A 545 20.99 10.95 31.15
C ALA A 545 21.50 10.04 30.02
N ARG A 546 22.09 8.88 30.37
CA ARG A 546 22.57 7.92 29.36
C ARG A 546 21.41 7.28 28.62
N LEU A 547 20.35 6.86 29.34
CA LEU A 547 19.14 6.32 28.70
C LEU A 547 18.47 7.35 27.81
N ALA A 548 18.32 8.60 28.28
CA ALA A 548 17.75 9.69 27.48
C ALA A 548 18.51 9.86 26.16
N GLY A 549 19.85 9.89 26.23
CA GLY A 549 20.70 9.94 25.05
C GLY A 549 20.51 8.75 24.10
N ILE A 550 20.38 7.52 24.62
CA ILE A 550 20.11 6.33 23.79
C ILE A 550 18.76 6.49 23.08
N VAL A 551 17.70 6.84 23.81
CA VAL A 551 16.35 7.01 23.24
C VAL A 551 16.35 8.11 22.19
N HIS A 552 16.84 9.32 22.50
CA HIS A 552 16.84 10.44 21.55
C HIS A 552 17.60 10.11 20.26
N ARG A 553 18.80 9.52 20.35
CA ARG A 553 19.59 9.15 19.16
C ARG A 553 18.89 8.16 18.23
N ASN A 554 18.17 7.18 18.80
CA ASN A 554 17.44 6.20 17.99
C ASN A 554 16.20 6.82 17.33
N LEU A 555 15.49 7.71 18.04
CA LEU A 555 14.38 8.47 17.48
C LEU A 555 14.84 9.43 16.37
N ASP A 556 15.97 10.10 16.53
CA ASP A 556 16.54 11.00 15.51
C ASP A 556 16.99 10.20 14.28
N SER A 557 17.59 9.02 14.48
CA SER A 557 17.96 8.11 13.39
C SER A 557 16.76 7.62 12.59
N TRP A 558 15.63 7.38 13.27
CA TRP A 558 14.38 7.03 12.61
C TRP A 558 13.89 8.20 11.72
N ILE A 559 13.90 9.43 12.24
CA ILE A 559 13.53 10.62 11.46
C ILE A 559 14.45 10.80 10.25
N LEU A 560 15.77 10.65 10.42
CA LEU A 560 16.72 10.74 9.31
C LEU A 560 16.44 9.69 8.22
N THR A 561 16.02 8.48 8.62
CA THR A 561 15.65 7.42 7.68
C THR A 561 14.40 7.78 6.89
N GLN A 562 13.34 8.25 7.57
CA GLN A 562 12.09 8.66 6.91
C GLN A 562 12.32 9.87 5.98
N LEU A 563 13.02 10.89 6.48
CA LEU A 563 13.40 12.07 5.71
C LEU A 563 14.20 11.66 4.46
N GLY A 564 15.21 10.80 4.63
CA GLY A 564 16.05 10.32 3.55
C GLY A 564 15.29 9.53 2.48
N ASN A 565 14.34 8.68 2.88
CA ASN A 565 13.48 7.95 1.96
C ASN A 565 12.61 8.92 1.14
N HIS A 566 11.98 9.89 1.80
CA HIS A 566 11.10 10.87 1.16
C HIS A 566 11.85 11.73 0.14
N VAL A 567 12.91 12.43 0.57
CA VAL A 567 13.64 13.36 -0.32
C VAL A 567 14.36 12.62 -1.45
N SER A 568 14.85 11.40 -1.21
CA SER A 568 15.48 10.60 -2.26
C SER A 568 14.46 10.13 -3.31
N GLY A 569 13.24 9.77 -2.91
CA GLY A 569 12.14 9.46 -3.83
C GLY A 569 11.79 10.66 -4.70
N PHE A 570 11.66 11.84 -4.08
CA PHE A 570 11.40 13.10 -4.77
C PHE A 570 12.47 13.46 -5.81
N PHE A 571 13.76 13.31 -5.47
CA PHE A 571 14.85 13.66 -6.41
C PHE A 571 14.83 12.83 -7.70
N VAL A 572 14.37 11.58 -7.64
CA VAL A 572 14.43 10.63 -8.76
C VAL A 572 13.14 10.64 -9.57
N ASN A 573 12.00 10.55 -8.88
CA ASN A 573 10.72 10.26 -9.49
C ASN A 573 9.68 11.38 -9.31
N GLU A 574 10.06 12.51 -8.71
CA GLU A 574 9.11 13.56 -8.28
C GLU A 574 8.03 13.03 -7.31
N ASP A 575 8.32 11.93 -6.61
CA ASP A 575 7.40 11.34 -5.64
C ASP A 575 7.39 12.17 -4.35
N ASP A 576 6.25 12.83 -4.08
CA ASP A 576 5.99 13.60 -2.86
C ASP A 576 4.70 13.10 -2.19
N PRO A 577 4.72 11.90 -1.59
CA PRO A 577 3.54 11.32 -0.98
C PRO A 577 3.03 12.23 0.16
N GLY A 578 1.76 12.62 0.09
CA GLY A 578 1.17 13.54 1.05
C GLY A 578 1.54 15.01 0.85
N GLY A 579 2.24 15.38 -0.23
CA GLY A 579 2.51 16.76 -0.62
C GLY A 579 3.33 17.53 0.43
N HIS A 580 4.30 16.87 1.07
CA HIS A 580 5.07 17.46 2.17
C HIS A 580 6.15 18.43 1.71
N ILE A 581 6.65 18.26 0.48
CA ILE A 581 7.53 19.23 -0.17
C ILE A 581 6.67 20.32 -0.82
N GLY A 582 5.63 19.93 -1.55
CA GLY A 582 4.62 20.85 -2.09
C GLY A 582 5.16 21.86 -3.10
N LEU A 583 6.32 21.59 -3.73
CA LEU A 583 6.99 22.48 -4.67
C LEU A 583 7.34 21.73 -5.96
N GLU A 584 7.09 22.39 -7.09
CA GLU A 584 7.67 21.97 -8.38
C GLU A 584 9.11 22.49 -8.46
N ILE A 585 10.07 21.59 -8.54
CA ILE A 585 11.51 21.91 -8.56
C ILE A 585 12.12 21.30 -9.81
N ALA A 586 12.81 22.09 -10.63
CA ALA A 586 13.40 21.67 -11.89
C ALA A 586 14.37 20.48 -11.76
N PRO A 587 14.49 19.61 -12.79
CA PRO A 587 15.32 18.40 -12.73
C PRO A 587 16.81 18.65 -12.46
N ASP A 588 17.37 19.74 -12.96
CA ASP A 588 18.76 20.15 -12.76
C ASP A 588 19.02 20.56 -11.29
N ILE A 589 18.09 21.26 -10.66
CA ILE A 589 18.13 21.58 -9.23
C ILE A 589 18.02 20.31 -8.40
N ARG A 590 17.07 19.40 -8.72
CA ARG A 590 16.93 18.11 -7.99
C ARG A 590 18.20 17.27 -8.07
N ALA A 591 18.92 17.29 -9.18
CA ALA A 591 20.22 16.63 -9.30
C ALA A 591 21.27 17.23 -8.34
N LEU A 592 21.33 18.56 -8.21
CA LEU A 592 22.24 19.24 -7.27
C LEU A 592 21.83 19.00 -5.80
N MET A 593 20.52 19.02 -5.52
CA MET A 593 19.96 18.69 -4.19
C MET A 593 20.34 17.27 -3.79
N ARG A 594 20.31 16.31 -4.72
CA ARG A 594 20.68 14.92 -4.47
C ARG A 594 22.13 14.78 -3.99
N GLU A 595 23.05 15.49 -4.63
CA GLU A 595 24.47 15.45 -4.25
C GLU A 595 24.73 16.17 -2.92
N THR A 596 24.06 17.31 -2.72
CA THR A 596 24.11 18.06 -1.46
C THR A 596 23.56 17.22 -0.31
N TRP A 597 22.42 16.55 -0.52
CA TRP A 597 21.80 15.65 0.45
C TRP A 597 22.69 14.46 0.80
N ARG A 598 23.37 13.86 -0.19
CA ARG A 598 24.32 12.76 0.06
C ARG A 598 25.38 13.19 1.09
N THR A 599 25.96 14.37 0.88
CA THR A 599 26.96 14.96 1.79
C THR A 599 26.38 15.26 3.17
N TRP A 600 25.20 15.87 3.24
CA TRP A 600 24.55 16.19 4.52
C TRP A 600 24.17 14.93 5.30
N ARG A 601 23.65 13.90 4.62
CA ARG A 601 23.28 12.63 5.21
C ARG A 601 24.48 11.89 5.79
N GLU A 602 25.60 11.88 5.08
CA GLU A 602 26.87 11.34 5.59
C GLU A 602 27.28 12.06 6.89
N ALA A 603 27.27 13.40 6.88
CA ALA A 603 27.58 14.19 8.08
C ALA A 603 26.63 13.91 9.25
N PHE A 604 25.32 13.74 9.01
CA PHE A 604 24.36 13.38 10.05
C PHE A 604 24.50 11.95 10.59
N MET A 605 25.01 11.03 9.78
CA MET A 605 25.29 9.66 10.21
C MET A 605 26.53 9.61 11.10
N ASP A 606 27.53 10.43 10.78
CA ASP A 606 28.80 10.55 11.50
C ASP A 606 28.68 11.34 12.81
N ASP A 607 27.90 12.44 12.81
CA ASP A 607 27.68 13.30 13.98
C ASP A 607 26.20 13.34 14.38
N ARG A 608 25.90 12.69 15.51
CA ARG A 608 24.54 12.58 16.05
C ARG A 608 24.06 13.86 16.73
N ASP A 609 24.97 14.64 17.29
CA ASP A 609 24.62 15.91 17.94
C ASP A 609 24.32 16.97 16.87
N LEU A 610 25.02 16.92 15.73
CA LEU A 610 24.69 17.69 14.53
C LEU A 610 23.27 17.40 14.04
N LEU A 611 22.89 16.13 13.92
CA LEU A 611 21.54 15.73 13.52
C LEU A 611 20.48 16.23 14.52
N ALA A 612 20.67 15.98 15.81
CA ALA A 612 19.73 16.40 16.85
C ALA A 612 19.51 17.91 16.85
N ARG A 613 20.59 18.69 16.72
CA ARG A 613 20.51 20.14 16.58
C ARG A 613 19.79 20.57 15.30
N PHE A 614 20.13 19.98 14.16
CA PHE A 614 19.48 20.30 12.88
C PHE A 614 17.96 20.09 12.94
N LEU A 615 17.51 18.94 13.48
CA LEU A 615 16.10 18.61 13.63
C LEU A 615 15.36 19.55 14.60
N ARG A 616 15.97 19.89 15.74
CA ARG A 616 15.38 20.84 16.71
C ARG A 616 15.16 22.22 16.08
N LEU A 617 16.17 22.73 15.38
CA LEU A 617 16.10 24.06 14.77
C LEU A 617 15.20 24.08 13.52
N LEU A 618 14.92 22.93 12.89
CA LEU A 618 13.88 22.84 11.86
C LEU A 618 12.47 23.10 12.42
N VAL A 619 12.19 22.67 13.65
CA VAL A 619 10.85 22.79 14.25
C VAL A 619 10.70 23.97 15.21
N SER A 620 11.78 24.68 15.52
CA SER A 620 11.78 25.85 16.43
C SER A 620 12.61 27.01 15.88
N ALA A 621 12.12 28.24 16.09
CA ALA A 621 12.85 29.48 15.79
C ALA A 621 13.81 29.94 16.91
N THR A 622 13.89 29.18 18.02
CA THR A 622 14.82 29.47 19.11
C THR A 622 16.05 28.58 19.04
N ASP A 623 17.22 29.20 19.11
CA ASP A 623 18.50 28.50 19.17
C ASP A 623 18.86 28.12 20.61
N ASP A 624 17.93 27.46 21.29
CA ASP A 624 18.10 26.99 22.66
C ASP A 624 18.31 25.48 22.69
N ASP A 625 19.15 25.02 23.62
CA ASP A 625 19.51 23.60 23.76
C ASP A 625 18.60 22.86 24.75
N GLY A 626 17.39 23.36 24.99
CA GLY A 626 16.43 22.78 25.93
C GLY A 626 15.78 21.48 25.44
N ASP A 627 15.29 20.69 26.41
CA ASP A 627 14.52 19.46 26.17
C ASP A 627 13.12 19.75 25.57
N ASP A 628 12.64 20.99 25.73
CA ASP A 628 11.35 21.49 25.27
C ASP A 628 11.15 21.40 23.76
N VAL A 629 12.19 21.69 22.98
CA VAL A 629 12.14 21.55 21.52
C VAL A 629 12.36 20.08 21.10
N GLN A 630 13.22 19.35 21.82
CA GLN A 630 13.53 17.95 21.48
C GLN A 630 12.28 17.05 21.54
N VAL A 631 11.37 17.29 22.49
CA VAL A 631 10.08 16.57 22.60
C VAL A 631 9.20 16.73 21.36
N LEU A 632 9.34 17.83 20.63
CA LEU A 632 8.49 18.15 19.47
C LEU A 632 8.96 17.43 18.21
N VAL A 633 10.20 16.95 18.17
CA VAL A 633 10.78 16.30 17.00
C VAL A 633 10.28 14.86 16.91
N GLY A 634 9.43 14.56 15.93
CA GLY A 634 8.93 13.20 15.69
C GLY A 634 7.94 13.13 14.53
N PRO A 635 7.28 11.97 14.32
CA PRO A 635 6.32 11.73 13.23
C PRO A 635 5.32 12.85 12.96
N LEU A 636 4.73 13.46 14.00
CA LEU A 636 3.75 14.55 13.84
C LEU A 636 4.36 15.83 13.24
N LYS A 637 5.68 15.98 13.27
CA LYS A 637 6.43 17.09 12.67
C LYS A 637 7.21 16.69 11.43
N LEU A 638 7.09 15.43 11.00
CA LEU A 638 7.77 14.95 9.80
C LEU A 638 7.44 15.77 8.55
N PRO A 639 6.19 16.22 8.30
CA PRO A 639 5.89 17.09 7.16
C PRO A 639 6.70 18.41 7.18
N ALA A 640 6.77 19.07 8.34
CA ALA A 640 7.53 20.31 8.51
C ALA A 640 9.05 20.08 8.36
N ILE A 641 9.55 18.97 8.90
CA ILE A 641 10.96 18.58 8.77
C ILE A 641 11.31 18.31 7.29
N ILE A 642 10.45 17.62 6.55
CA ILE A 642 10.62 17.36 5.12
C ILE A 642 10.63 18.67 4.33
N GLY A 643 9.57 19.48 4.44
CA GLY A 643 9.47 20.74 3.70
C GLY A 643 10.59 21.73 4.02
N GLY A 644 10.93 21.87 5.31
CA GLY A 644 12.05 22.71 5.75
C GLY A 644 13.40 22.23 5.25
N THR A 645 13.64 20.91 5.24
CA THR A 645 14.87 20.34 4.67
C THR A 645 14.91 20.51 3.15
N ALA A 646 13.80 20.28 2.44
CA ALA A 646 13.74 20.42 1.00
C ALA A 646 14.02 21.86 0.54
N LEU A 647 13.45 22.87 1.23
CA LEU A 647 13.78 24.27 0.98
C LEU A 647 15.26 24.58 1.30
N ALA A 648 15.78 24.10 2.43
CA ALA A 648 17.17 24.32 2.77
C ALA A 648 18.12 23.71 1.72
N LEU A 649 17.80 22.51 1.22
CA LEU A 649 18.55 21.83 0.17
C LEU A 649 18.45 22.55 -1.18
N SER A 650 17.28 23.05 -1.58
CA SER A 650 17.13 23.72 -2.88
C SER A 650 17.97 24.99 -2.97
N ILE A 651 18.06 25.75 -1.87
CA ILE A 651 18.92 26.92 -1.76
C ILE A 651 20.40 26.52 -1.63
N ALA A 652 20.72 25.59 -0.73
CA ALA A 652 22.10 25.15 -0.49
C ALA A 652 22.75 24.55 -1.75
N ALA A 653 21.97 23.80 -2.53
CA ALA A 653 22.42 23.18 -3.78
C ALA A 653 22.85 24.20 -4.84
N VAL A 654 22.19 25.36 -4.89
CA VAL A 654 22.51 26.43 -5.85
C VAL A 654 23.62 27.34 -5.35
N TRP A 655 23.63 27.66 -4.06
CA TRP A 655 24.70 28.46 -3.45
C TRP A 655 26.07 27.77 -3.44
N GLY A 656 26.10 26.44 -3.35
CA GLY A 656 27.33 25.70 -3.09
C GLY A 656 27.88 25.95 -1.68
N GLU A 657 28.80 25.09 -1.24
CA GLU A 657 29.54 25.22 0.03
C GLU A 657 28.68 25.53 1.27
N THR A 658 27.42 25.06 1.27
CA THR A 658 26.47 25.22 2.36
C THR A 658 26.23 23.87 3.03
N ALA A 659 26.45 23.81 4.34
CA ALA A 659 26.41 22.58 5.12
C ALA A 659 25.64 22.76 6.45
N PRO A 660 25.17 21.67 7.07
CA PRO A 660 24.61 21.72 8.41
C PRO A 660 25.67 22.17 9.43
N ARG A 661 25.24 22.89 10.46
CA ARG A 661 26.11 23.46 11.50
C ARG A 661 25.70 22.98 12.89
N GLY A 662 26.68 22.43 13.62
CA GLY A 662 26.52 21.96 15.00
C GLY A 662 26.67 23.04 16.09
N ALA A 663 27.28 24.18 15.75
CA ALA A 663 27.55 25.28 16.69
C ALA A 663 26.56 26.44 16.54
N ARG A 664 26.30 27.15 17.65
CA ARG A 664 25.51 28.40 17.63
C ARG A 664 26.25 29.53 16.88
N PRO A 665 25.54 30.51 16.29
CA PRO A 665 24.09 30.52 16.04
C PRO A 665 23.71 29.72 14.77
N GLY A 666 22.50 29.16 14.74
CA GLY A 666 21.87 28.53 13.57
C GLY A 666 22.21 27.07 13.33
N ASN A 667 21.59 26.49 12.31
CA ASN A 667 21.78 25.11 11.85
C ASN A 667 22.41 25.00 10.46
N LEU A 668 22.76 26.12 9.82
CA LEU A 668 23.41 26.16 8.52
C LEU A 668 24.68 27.01 8.57
N LEU A 669 25.67 26.62 7.77
CA LEU A 669 26.89 27.35 7.53
C LEU A 669 27.10 27.44 6.02
N ARG A 670 27.31 28.64 5.50
CA ARG A 670 27.76 28.87 4.14
C ARG A 670 29.14 29.48 4.15
N ARG A 671 30.05 28.94 3.34
CA ARG A 671 31.38 29.50 3.11
C ARG A 671 31.40 30.19 1.76
N ILE A 672 31.92 31.43 1.73
CA ILE A 672 32.12 32.19 0.51
C ILE A 672 33.53 32.75 0.60
N ALA A 673 34.47 32.17 -0.16
CA ALA A 673 35.90 32.41 0.03
C ALA A 673 36.30 32.22 1.51
N ASP A 674 36.98 33.19 2.12
CA ASP A 674 37.43 33.12 3.52
C ASP A 674 36.39 33.64 4.54
N ILE A 675 35.12 33.86 4.13
CA ILE A 675 34.07 34.40 4.99
C ILE A 675 33.03 33.32 5.31
N GLU A 676 32.82 33.08 6.61
CA GLU A 676 31.76 32.20 7.12
C GLU A 676 30.48 32.99 7.40
N ARG A 677 29.35 32.50 6.90
CA ARG A 677 28.01 33.04 7.19
C ARG A 677 27.13 31.97 7.80
N THR A 678 26.51 32.31 8.93
CA THR A 678 25.60 31.43 9.66
C THR A 678 24.17 31.59 9.14
N GLY A 679 23.43 30.49 9.14
CA GLY A 679 22.08 30.43 8.64
C GLY A 679 21.13 29.68 9.55
N TYR A 680 19.86 30.04 9.46
CA TYR A 680 18.78 29.40 10.20
C TYR A 680 17.72 28.87 9.23
N GLY A 681 17.72 27.57 8.96
CA GLY A 681 16.69 26.90 8.17
C GLY A 681 15.61 26.31 9.08
N CYS A 682 14.37 26.77 8.94
CA CYS A 682 13.27 26.28 9.79
C CYS A 682 11.89 26.31 9.13
N ALA A 683 11.01 25.48 9.66
CA ALA A 683 9.59 25.36 9.31
C ALA A 683 8.74 25.30 10.60
N PRO A 684 8.85 26.30 11.52
CA PRO A 684 8.20 26.22 12.82
C PRO A 684 6.68 26.43 12.69
N ASP A 685 5.88 25.77 13.52
CA ASP A 685 4.44 26.08 13.59
C ASP A 685 4.16 27.42 14.28
N ARG A 686 5.06 27.80 15.21
CA ARG A 686 4.95 28.98 16.05
C ARG A 686 6.30 29.63 16.30
N ILE A 687 6.29 30.95 16.41
CA ILE A 687 7.43 31.76 16.85
C ILE A 687 6.94 32.53 18.08
N LEU A 688 7.55 32.28 19.25
CA LEU A 688 7.17 32.89 20.53
C LEU A 688 5.66 32.76 20.82
N GLY A 689 5.08 31.57 20.56
CA GLY A 689 3.65 31.29 20.75
C GLY A 689 2.71 31.87 19.69
N LYS A 690 3.20 32.64 18.72
CA LYS A 690 2.40 33.29 17.66
C LYS A 690 2.59 32.62 16.31
N ARG A 691 1.73 32.94 15.33
CA ARG A 691 1.86 32.40 13.96
C ARG A 691 3.15 32.93 13.31
N PRO A 692 3.96 32.09 12.65
CA PRO A 692 5.26 32.50 12.07
C PRO A 692 5.14 33.73 11.17
N GLY A 693 4.16 33.73 10.26
CA GLY A 693 3.91 34.86 9.34
C GLY A 693 3.59 36.20 10.00
N THR A 694 3.26 36.22 11.30
CA THR A 694 2.98 37.46 12.05
C THR A 694 4.17 37.98 12.85
N CYS A 695 5.22 37.18 13.05
CA CYS A 695 6.29 37.50 13.98
C CYS A 695 7.71 37.20 13.45
N ALA A 696 7.85 36.53 12.31
CA ALA A 696 9.14 36.21 11.73
C ALA A 696 10.02 37.44 11.48
N SER A 697 9.45 38.57 11.06
CA SER A 697 10.20 39.82 10.83
C SER A 697 10.63 40.55 12.09
N THR A 698 9.93 40.31 13.20
CA THR A 698 10.19 40.97 14.50
C THR A 698 10.95 40.06 15.47
N HIS A 699 11.29 38.85 15.05
CA HIS A 699 12.05 37.90 15.85
C HIS A 699 13.54 38.26 15.82
N ASP A 700 14.21 38.10 16.96
CA ASP A 700 15.62 38.49 17.13
C ASP A 700 16.56 37.38 16.62
N TRP A 701 16.64 37.25 15.31
CA TRP A 701 17.48 36.27 14.63
C TRP A 701 18.97 36.61 14.81
N GLN A 702 19.74 35.64 15.29
CA GLN A 702 21.18 35.78 15.55
C GLN A 702 22.07 35.33 14.38
N THR A 703 21.48 34.97 13.23
CA THR A 703 22.20 34.45 12.06
C THR A 703 22.33 35.48 10.94
N ASN A 704 23.16 35.21 9.95
CA ASN A 704 23.32 36.09 8.78
C ASN A 704 22.18 35.92 7.77
N PHE A 705 21.60 34.72 7.66
CA PHE A 705 20.44 34.45 6.81
C PHE A 705 19.43 33.51 7.49
N VAL A 706 18.19 33.53 7.02
CA VAL A 706 17.10 32.67 7.49
C VAL A 706 16.31 32.12 6.30
N LEU A 707 16.08 30.81 6.29
CA LEU A 707 15.25 30.12 5.31
C LEU A 707 13.97 29.63 6.00
N LEU A 708 12.82 30.15 5.57
CA LEU A 708 11.51 29.83 6.15
C LEU A 708 10.63 29.09 5.16
N ALA A 709 10.31 27.82 5.45
CA ALA A 709 9.34 27.05 4.65
C ALA A 709 7.90 27.44 5.02
N LEU A 710 7.48 28.63 4.56
CA LEU A 710 6.15 29.20 4.80
C LEU A 710 5.59 29.78 3.50
N GLU A 711 4.39 29.38 3.11
CA GLU A 711 3.67 29.95 1.95
C GLU A 711 3.03 31.31 2.29
N GLY A 712 3.13 32.29 1.37
CA GLY A 712 2.25 33.46 1.36
C GLY A 712 2.85 34.80 0.90
N ARG A 713 1.97 35.72 0.46
CA ARG A 713 2.29 37.15 0.32
C ARG A 713 2.34 37.77 1.71
N PHE A 714 3.54 37.96 2.24
CA PHE A 714 3.74 38.74 3.45
C PHE A 714 4.09 40.18 3.07
N ASP A 715 3.41 41.16 3.66
CA ASP A 715 3.88 42.56 3.72
C ASP A 715 5.10 42.66 4.68
N LEU A 716 6.08 41.77 4.49
CA LEU A 716 7.26 41.67 5.35
C LEU A 716 8.29 42.74 5.00
N ALA A 717 8.37 43.13 3.73
CA ALA A 717 9.19 44.23 3.25
C ALA A 717 8.89 45.51 4.05
N LYS A 718 7.61 45.88 4.16
CA LYS A 718 7.18 47.14 4.80
C LYS A 718 7.47 47.31 6.29
N LYS A 719 7.80 46.25 7.05
CA LYS A 719 8.02 46.33 8.51
C LYS A 719 9.43 45.97 8.97
N ALA A 720 10.23 45.31 8.15
CA ALA A 720 11.68 45.28 8.35
C ALA A 720 12.35 46.62 7.95
N GLU A 721 11.57 47.52 7.34
CA GLU A 721 11.97 48.81 6.77
C GLU A 721 11.88 50.04 7.73
N GLU A 722 11.43 49.88 8.98
CA GLU A 722 11.38 51.02 9.92
C GLU A 722 12.72 51.21 10.68
N PRO A 723 13.35 52.40 10.61
CA PRO A 723 14.56 52.68 11.38
C PRO A 723 14.26 52.65 12.89
N PHE A 724 15.11 51.94 13.65
CA PHE A 724 15.10 51.96 15.12
C PHE A 724 15.28 53.39 15.64
N GLY A 725 14.17 54.01 16.03
CA GLY A 725 14.11 55.39 16.52
C GLY A 725 13.17 55.57 17.70
N VAL A 726 13.11 54.63 18.65
CA VAL A 726 12.58 54.90 20.01
C VAL A 726 13.40 54.10 21.02
N ILE A 727 14.29 54.78 21.74
CA ILE A 727 15.03 54.24 22.88
C ILE A 727 14.14 54.45 24.12
N GLU A 728 13.58 53.38 24.69
CA GLU A 728 13.12 53.40 26.08
C GLU A 728 14.30 53.11 27.02
N ALA A 729 14.47 53.96 28.03
CA ALA A 729 15.61 53.95 28.93
C ALA A 729 15.61 52.71 29.83
N GLY A 730 16.61 51.82 29.64
CA GLY A 730 16.84 50.69 30.56
C GLY A 730 17.63 49.50 30.04
N GLN A 731 17.94 49.41 28.74
CA GLN A 731 18.70 48.27 28.19
C GLN A 731 20.21 48.56 28.05
N PRO A 732 21.08 47.59 28.41
CA PRO A 732 22.53 47.74 28.32
C PRO A 732 23.02 47.75 26.86
N SER A 733 24.18 48.39 26.68
CA SER A 733 24.79 48.79 25.41
C SER A 733 25.01 47.66 24.39
N LEU A 734 24.51 47.89 23.16
CA LEU A 734 24.79 47.15 21.93
C LEU A 734 26.25 47.35 21.50
N THR A 735 27.09 46.35 21.76
CA THR A 735 28.24 46.08 20.89
C THR A 735 27.80 45.00 19.89
N ASP A 736 27.90 45.37 18.61
CA ASP A 736 27.81 44.53 17.41
C ASP A 736 26.54 43.70 17.11
N THR A 737 25.51 44.39 16.59
CA THR A 737 24.89 43.96 15.32
C THR A 737 24.74 45.18 14.39
N SER A 738 25.42 45.10 13.25
CA SER A 738 25.48 46.16 12.24
C SER A 738 24.20 46.23 11.41
N GLY A 739 23.24 47.09 11.80
CA GLY A 739 22.50 47.97 10.88
C GLY A 739 21.49 47.39 9.86
N ALA A 740 21.41 46.09 9.61
CA ALA A 740 20.29 45.47 8.90
C ALA A 740 20.11 44.04 9.46
N GLY A 741 18.87 43.62 9.73
CA GLY A 741 18.57 42.25 10.18
C GLY A 741 19.04 41.19 9.17
N PRO A 742 18.92 39.88 9.47
CA PRO A 742 19.37 38.82 8.56
C PRO A 742 18.72 38.92 7.18
N MET A 743 19.39 38.35 6.18
CA MET A 743 18.77 38.07 4.88
C MET A 743 17.69 36.99 5.04
N MET A 744 16.43 37.38 4.97
CA MET A 744 15.27 36.48 5.11
C MET A 744 14.82 35.98 3.74
N MET A 745 14.64 34.66 3.60
CA MET A 745 14.04 34.03 2.41
C MET A 745 12.92 33.07 2.80
N TRP A 746 11.87 33.02 1.98
CA TRP A 746 10.71 32.16 2.17
C TRP A 746 10.05 31.84 0.83
N LEU A 747 8.99 31.04 0.82
CA LEU A 747 8.29 30.60 -0.40
C LEU A 747 7.46 31.73 -1.02
N THR A 748 8.13 32.69 -1.65
CA THR A 748 7.49 33.72 -2.49
C THR A 748 7.12 33.16 -3.86
N HIS A 749 6.26 33.87 -4.59
CA HIS A 749 5.94 33.47 -5.97
C HIS A 749 7.18 33.48 -6.87
N GLU A 750 8.08 34.45 -6.68
CA GLU A 750 9.33 34.56 -7.43
C GLU A 750 10.27 33.39 -7.16
N LEU A 751 10.38 32.95 -5.89
CA LEU A 751 11.21 31.80 -5.54
C LEU A 751 10.62 30.49 -6.07
N ILE A 752 9.30 30.31 -5.94
CA ILE A 752 8.60 29.12 -6.47
C ILE A 752 8.77 29.06 -8.00
N GLN A 753 8.60 30.17 -8.70
CA GLN A 753 8.80 30.22 -10.14
C GLN A 753 10.26 29.92 -10.52
N ALA A 754 11.23 30.53 -9.84
CA ALA A 754 12.64 30.28 -10.10
C ALA A 754 13.03 28.81 -9.87
N LEU A 755 12.47 28.17 -8.83
CA LEU A 755 12.67 26.74 -8.55
C LEU A 755 12.10 25.84 -9.66
N SER A 756 10.99 26.24 -10.30
CA SER A 756 10.42 25.53 -11.45
C SER A 756 11.21 25.78 -12.74
N ASP A 757 11.76 26.99 -12.92
CA ASP A 757 12.46 27.40 -14.13
C ASP A 757 13.88 26.81 -14.29
N GLY A 758 14.59 26.52 -13.18
CA GLY A 758 15.92 25.87 -13.22
C GLY A 758 16.99 26.55 -12.38
N ALA A 759 18.16 25.91 -12.26
CA ALA A 759 19.22 26.32 -11.34
C ALA A 759 19.77 27.73 -11.64
N ASP A 760 19.80 28.13 -12.92
CA ASP A 760 20.25 29.46 -13.32
C ASP A 760 19.27 30.57 -12.91
N ALA A 761 17.96 30.29 -12.96
CA ALA A 761 16.93 31.22 -12.52
C ALA A 761 17.00 31.44 -11.00
N VAL A 762 17.16 30.35 -10.24
CA VAL A 762 17.38 30.44 -8.78
C VAL A 762 18.66 31.20 -8.47
N ARG A 763 19.76 30.96 -9.19
CA ARG A 763 21.02 31.68 -8.97
C ARG A 763 20.88 33.18 -9.20
N ALA A 764 20.23 33.57 -10.31
CA ALA A 764 19.98 34.97 -10.61
C ALA A 764 19.09 35.65 -9.55
N LEU A 765 18.08 34.94 -9.03
CA LEU A 765 17.24 35.44 -7.95
C LEU A 765 18.05 35.63 -6.65
N LEU A 766 18.85 34.63 -6.27
CA LEU A 766 19.69 34.69 -5.07
C LEU A 766 20.72 35.82 -5.15
N ASP A 767 21.38 36.00 -6.30
CA ASP A 767 22.32 37.11 -6.53
C ASP A 767 21.63 38.46 -6.39
N THR A 768 20.39 38.58 -6.87
CA THR A 768 19.58 39.80 -6.74
C THR A 768 19.24 40.09 -5.29
N ILE A 769 18.80 39.09 -4.52
CA ILE A 769 18.48 39.23 -3.10
C ILE A 769 19.72 39.65 -2.31
N GLU A 770 20.87 39.03 -2.59
CA GLU A 770 22.14 39.38 -1.95
C GLU A 770 22.56 40.83 -2.27
N GLN A 771 22.52 41.23 -3.55
CA GLN A 771 22.87 42.59 -3.96
C GLN A 771 21.97 43.64 -3.30
N GLN A 772 20.66 43.40 -3.23
CA GLN A 772 19.72 44.29 -2.55
C GLN A 772 20.03 44.40 -1.05
N HIS A 773 20.28 43.27 -0.39
CA HIS A 773 20.64 43.25 1.03
C HIS A 773 21.94 44.03 1.30
N PHE A 774 22.98 43.86 0.49
CA PHE A 774 24.24 44.58 0.66
C PHE A 774 24.12 46.07 0.34
N ALA A 775 23.34 46.47 -0.66
CA ALA A 775 23.07 47.88 -0.96
C ALA A 775 22.40 48.59 0.23
N LEU A 776 21.43 47.92 0.87
CA LEU A 776 20.75 48.41 2.07
C LEU A 776 21.71 48.49 3.26
N LEU A 777 22.55 47.48 3.47
CA LEU A 777 23.54 47.46 4.54
C LEU A 777 24.58 48.58 4.36
N SER A 778 25.04 48.84 3.13
CA SER A 778 25.90 49.98 2.81
C SER A 778 25.23 51.32 3.09
N THR A 779 23.96 51.50 2.70
CA THR A 779 23.20 52.73 2.97
C THR A 779 22.97 52.94 4.48
N ALA A 780 22.72 51.87 5.23
CA ALA A 780 22.57 51.93 6.69
C ALA A 780 23.89 52.31 7.39
N ILE A 781 25.03 51.81 6.88
CA ILE A 781 26.38 52.18 7.36
C ILE A 781 26.68 53.64 7.03
N GLU A 782 26.34 54.13 5.83
CA GLU A 782 26.55 55.51 5.40
C GLU A 782 25.70 56.50 6.22
N ARG A 783 24.40 56.22 6.41
CA ARG A 783 23.54 57.03 7.30
C ARG A 783 24.06 57.09 8.73
N ARG A 784 24.69 56.02 9.24
CA ARG A 784 25.32 56.03 10.57
C ARG A 784 26.56 56.92 10.63
N LYS A 785 27.36 56.97 9.56
CA LYS A 785 28.52 57.86 9.43
C LYS A 785 28.14 59.33 9.30
N GLU A 786 26.94 59.64 8.79
CA GLU A 786 26.40 61.01 8.74
C GLU A 786 25.81 61.48 10.08
N ILE A 787 25.44 60.55 10.96
CA ILE A 787 24.85 60.81 12.29
C ILE A 787 25.92 60.79 13.41
N SER A 788 27.09 60.20 13.16
CA SER A 788 28.29 60.27 14.03
C SER A 788 29.17 61.46 13.69
#